data_AF-A0A2R6J1Y2-F1
#
_entry.id   AF-A0A2R6J1Y2-F1
#
_cell.length_a   1.000
_cell.length_b   1.000
_cell.length_c   1.000
_cell.angle_alpha   90.00
_cell.angle_beta   90.00
_cell.angle_gamma   90.00
#
_symmetry.space_group_name_H-M   'P 1'
#
loop_
_entity.id
_entity.type
_entity.pdbx_description
1 polymer ?
#
loop_
_entity_poly.entity_id
_entity_poly.type
_entity_poly.pdbx_seq_one_letter_code
_entity_poly.pdbx_strand_id
1 'polypeptide(L)'
;MDRRTMLRLGGIALATSVAGCSGSSPDTGGETDEPTDTATPEPTDTATPTPGSSGDAPPGADVLGGPDDLQSGASIRAATLDSDQGAGQFVFTPAVVWVEAGTTLTWSIEGAAHSVTAYHRDNDRPHRVPEDAPAFDSGVLEAGNSFEHTFDTPGVHDYYCTPHESLGMVGLVVVEEATGPGAAPVEGVSGTAGSNLSTLLGKLPSGDGGDGDGGSSAYGWEQATFDSYWYSLYNMSTNIAMSANGVLFPHNEQQQQAFEERFPKMLEAADQERPPVKNPNLNMAPFTEGDPYFTREPVLAGEDGRPDASTLKWDGSESSGVVSPSSLAWTHLKGVTWAKNFQNHQDLLPGALAALFRSEVLSTLAQIGTVATLVRGGPEGNGALTKNPEENLLLVSGFRPGDGTVVDDTPRPHHHAAMLWFLSDLTSLAHGGWFGYENPEPLIPPEKVQKLTDGMGKTVMNAFSPADVASRSTRDLGTMLGAIGWYGTHAGDDQLASEAAEYANALTGEVEANLAGNGMVEGGTENQAATQGAIGQGLLWASKVDGVDHAAAADVLGYMRESLWDEEAGTFATGEGDSTYRITARDAGDITGGLNAADAVLGTNGVKEQFATFFDRTFNRGRLQRAERPPSRDEGAEFTLPLPPAAGGEFGQAAVYNGAVEYDTAAEEWSVADRRFYTEEALYLANQDIWIGSWGGQFYQGRGVPGTNDTPK
;
A
#
# COMPACT_ATOMS: atom_id res chain seq x y z
N MET A 1 -31.19 9.99 37.06
CA MET A 1 -31.47 10.35 38.47
C MET A 1 -31.96 9.07 39.15
N ASP A 2 -31.52 8.65 40.34
CA ASP A 2 -30.46 9.17 41.23
C ASP A 2 -29.78 7.99 42.00
N ARG A 3 -28.93 8.27 43.01
CA ARG A 3 -27.87 7.39 43.53
C ARG A 3 -28.17 6.65 44.87
N ARG A 4 -27.36 5.59 45.13
CA ARG A 4 -26.86 5.03 46.44
C ARG A 4 -27.71 4.04 47.28
N THR A 5 -26.97 3.31 48.17
CA THR A 5 -27.37 2.49 49.36
C THR A 5 -27.45 0.98 49.10
N MET A 6 -26.68 0.02 49.69
CA MET A 6 -25.45 -0.05 50.55
C MET A 6 -24.58 -1.23 50.04
N LEU A 7 -23.28 -1.49 50.33
CA LEU A 7 -22.27 -1.07 51.33
C LEU A 7 -22.20 -1.89 52.67
N ARG A 8 -21.36 -2.96 52.72
CA ARG A 8 -20.69 -3.56 53.91
C ARG A 8 -19.45 -4.37 53.45
N LEU A 9 -18.21 -4.02 53.81
CA LEU A 9 -17.47 -4.33 55.06
C LEU A 9 -17.02 -5.80 55.17
N GLY A 10 -15.74 -6.15 55.35
CA GLY A 10 -14.48 -5.38 55.47
C GLY A 10 -13.28 -6.36 55.62
N GLY A 11 -12.01 -5.98 55.85
CA GLY A 11 -11.34 -4.68 56.00
C GLY A 11 -9.99 -4.84 56.75
N ILE A 12 -9.30 -3.71 57.02
CA ILE A 12 -8.17 -3.54 57.99
C ILE A 12 -6.78 -4.11 57.58
N ALA A 13 -5.63 -3.40 57.73
CA ALA A 13 -5.35 -1.96 57.94
C ALA A 13 -3.83 -1.60 57.90
N LEU A 14 -3.51 -0.37 57.45
CA LEU A 14 -2.40 0.53 57.87
C LEU A 14 -0.93 0.07 57.66
N ALA A 15 0.11 0.93 57.64
CA ALA A 15 0.26 2.36 57.99
C ALA A 15 1.31 3.04 57.05
N THR A 16 1.04 4.10 56.26
CA THR A 16 1.03 5.57 56.55
C THR A 16 2.37 6.28 56.83
N SER A 17 2.95 6.93 55.81
CA SER A 17 3.57 8.28 55.80
C SER A 17 4.04 8.58 54.35
N VAL A 18 3.75 9.68 53.62
CA VAL A 18 3.38 11.10 53.85
C VAL A 18 4.57 12.08 53.81
N ALA A 19 4.79 12.62 52.59
CA ALA A 19 5.29 13.95 52.20
C ALA A 19 6.73 14.42 52.55
N GLY A 20 7.36 15.05 51.57
CA GLY A 20 8.59 15.85 51.68
C GLY A 20 8.98 16.42 50.30
N CYS A 21 9.22 17.73 50.17
CA CYS A 21 9.40 18.41 48.88
C CYS A 21 10.82 18.99 48.69
N SER A 22 11.24 19.07 47.42
CA SER A 22 12.10 20.13 46.80
C SER A 22 13.46 20.52 47.44
N GLY A 23 14.53 20.59 46.61
CA GLY A 23 15.64 21.52 46.88
C GLY A 23 17.02 21.20 46.26
N SER A 24 17.29 21.76 45.08
CA SER A 24 18.58 22.31 44.55
C SER A 24 19.97 21.72 44.90
N SER A 25 20.78 21.53 43.84
CA SER A 25 22.27 21.54 43.80
C SER A 25 22.85 22.94 44.19
N PRO A 26 24.18 23.17 44.40
CA PRO A 26 25.32 22.62 43.61
C PRO A 26 26.69 22.32 44.31
N ASP A 27 27.46 21.41 43.68
CA ASP A 27 28.90 21.44 43.31
C ASP A 27 30.09 21.72 44.29
N THR A 28 31.28 21.28 43.86
CA THR A 28 32.69 21.61 44.24
C THR A 28 33.47 20.77 45.29
N GLY A 29 34.53 20.07 44.82
CA GLY A 29 35.93 20.36 45.21
C GLY A 29 36.78 19.37 46.05
N GLY A 30 37.96 18.98 45.53
CA GLY A 30 39.15 18.44 46.25
C GLY A 30 39.33 16.91 46.20
N GLU A 31 40.45 16.30 45.76
CA GLU A 31 41.90 16.41 46.15
C GLU A 31 42.25 15.69 47.48
N THR A 32 43.34 14.91 47.65
CA THR A 32 44.51 14.50 46.82
C THR A 32 44.93 13.03 47.11
N ASP A 33 45.79 12.41 46.28
CA ASP A 33 47.14 11.96 46.68
C ASP A 33 47.86 11.09 45.61
N GLU A 34 49.12 11.42 45.33
CA GLU A 34 50.07 10.63 44.54
C GLU A 34 51.29 10.27 45.40
N PRO A 35 52.03 9.19 45.10
CA PRO A 35 53.46 9.42 44.87
C PRO A 35 54.06 8.66 43.68
N THR A 36 55.10 9.27 43.10
CA THR A 36 55.84 8.83 41.91
C THR A 36 57.04 7.94 42.23
N ASP A 37 57.41 7.02 41.32
CA ASP A 37 58.82 6.65 41.08
C ASP A 37 59.07 6.13 39.64
N THR A 38 60.33 5.84 39.32
CA THR A 38 60.99 6.18 38.04
C THR A 38 61.03 5.07 36.97
N ALA A 39 61.03 5.48 35.70
CA ALA A 39 60.86 4.67 34.48
C ALA A 39 61.99 3.69 34.10
N THR A 40 61.66 2.77 33.17
CA THR A 40 62.55 2.02 32.25
C THR A 40 61.73 1.68 30.97
N PRO A 41 62.28 1.69 29.73
CA PRO A 41 61.50 1.84 28.50
C PRO A 41 61.22 0.57 27.66
N GLU A 42 60.40 0.75 26.61
CA GLU A 42 59.98 -0.17 25.53
C GLU A 42 58.99 -1.30 25.91
N PRO A 43 58.10 -1.73 24.99
CA PRO A 43 57.94 -1.33 23.58
C PRO A 43 56.79 -0.31 23.34
N THR A 44 56.60 0.10 22.09
CA THR A 44 55.43 0.87 21.63
C THR A 44 54.25 -0.06 21.37
N ASP A 45 53.11 0.16 22.01
CA ASP A 45 51.85 -0.51 21.66
C ASP A 45 51.33 0.01 20.31
N THR A 46 50.92 -0.92 19.43
CA THR A 46 50.19 -0.59 18.20
C THR A 46 48.85 0.04 18.56
N ALA A 47 48.51 1.17 17.93
CA ALA A 47 47.23 1.84 18.17
C ALA A 47 46.06 0.90 17.83
N THR A 48 45.17 0.68 18.80
CA THR A 48 43.86 0.07 18.55
C THR A 48 43.07 0.99 17.61
N PRO A 49 42.52 0.51 16.48
CA PRO A 49 41.66 1.33 15.65
C PRO A 49 40.44 1.76 16.47
N THR A 50 40.10 3.05 16.38
CA THR A 50 38.85 3.56 16.98
C THR A 50 37.71 3.15 16.05
N PRO A 51 36.60 2.58 16.55
CA PRO A 51 35.47 2.23 15.70
C PRO A 51 34.97 3.47 14.96
N GLY A 52 34.93 3.39 13.62
CA GLY A 52 34.29 4.41 12.78
C GLY A 52 32.80 4.50 13.11
N SER A 53 32.22 5.69 12.99
CA SER A 53 30.78 5.87 13.24
C SER A 53 30.01 5.27 12.07
N SER A 54 29.26 4.19 12.32
CA SER A 54 28.10 3.86 11.50
C SER A 54 27.15 5.06 11.47
N GLY A 55 26.55 5.35 10.32
CA GLY A 55 25.52 6.40 10.21
C GLY A 55 24.23 6.03 10.97
N ASP A 56 23.32 7.00 11.13
CA ASP A 56 22.05 6.89 11.90
C ASP A 56 21.00 5.91 11.31
N ALA A 57 21.39 4.99 10.41
CA ALA A 57 20.53 3.96 9.84
C ALA A 57 20.36 2.76 10.80
N PRO A 58 19.21 2.04 10.76
CA PRO A 58 18.98 0.91 11.65
C PRO A 58 19.86 -0.31 11.29
N PRO A 59 20.14 -1.21 12.25
CA PRO A 59 20.89 -2.44 12.03
C PRO A 59 20.32 -3.29 10.88
N GLY A 60 21.17 -3.74 9.96
CA GLY A 60 20.77 -4.43 8.73
C GLY A 60 20.54 -3.49 7.54
N ALA A 61 20.57 -2.18 7.78
CA ALA A 61 20.57 -1.13 6.76
C ALA A 61 21.73 -0.13 6.95
N ASP A 62 22.61 -0.37 7.93
CA ASP A 62 23.70 0.49 8.37
C ASP A 62 24.97 0.33 7.53
N VAL A 63 25.61 1.47 7.23
CA VAL A 63 26.81 1.57 6.37
C VAL A 63 27.99 2.07 7.20
N LEU A 64 29.17 1.49 6.97
CA LEU A 64 30.44 1.93 7.54
C LEU A 64 31.45 2.20 6.42
N GLY A 65 32.00 3.42 6.41
CA GLY A 65 32.91 3.90 5.36
C GLY A 65 32.20 4.31 4.06
N GLY A 66 33.00 4.65 3.06
CA GLY A 66 32.58 5.07 1.71
C GLY A 66 33.77 5.12 0.75
N PRO A 67 33.60 5.60 -0.50
CA PRO A 67 34.70 5.70 -1.48
C PRO A 67 35.91 6.51 -0.97
N ASP A 68 35.65 7.58 -0.22
CA ASP A 68 36.67 8.45 0.38
C ASP A 68 37.01 8.08 1.84
N ASP A 69 36.42 7.01 2.39
CA ASP A 69 36.57 6.54 3.78
C ASP A 69 36.64 5.00 3.83
N LEU A 70 37.65 4.43 3.16
CA LEU A 70 37.93 3.00 3.19
C LEU A 70 38.49 2.60 4.57
N GLN A 71 37.89 1.59 5.20
CA GLN A 71 38.34 1.10 6.49
C GLN A 71 39.48 0.08 6.33
N SER A 72 40.56 0.23 7.10
CA SER A 72 41.69 -0.72 7.16
C SER A 72 41.45 -1.91 8.12
N GLY A 73 40.20 -2.08 8.57
CA GLY A 73 39.74 -3.13 9.49
C GLY A 73 38.43 -2.75 10.16
N ALA A 74 37.48 -3.67 10.21
CA ALA A 74 36.19 -3.47 10.89
C ALA A 74 35.65 -4.78 11.49
N SER A 75 34.71 -4.62 12.42
CA SER A 75 33.96 -5.73 13.03
C SER A 75 32.48 -5.60 12.71
N ILE A 76 31.87 -6.70 12.25
CA ILE A 76 30.46 -6.78 11.89
C ILE A 76 29.77 -7.72 12.88
N ARG A 77 28.58 -7.38 13.36
CA ARG A 77 27.80 -8.28 14.22
C ARG A 77 26.76 -8.98 13.36
N ALA A 78 26.78 -10.30 13.36
CA ALA A 78 25.72 -11.15 12.79
C ALA A 78 24.70 -11.39 13.91
N ALA A 79 23.63 -10.60 13.93
CA ALA A 79 22.80 -10.39 15.11
C ALA A 79 21.33 -10.82 14.90
N THR A 80 20.69 -11.22 15.99
CA THR A 80 19.23 -11.33 16.10
C THR A 80 18.69 -10.16 16.92
N LEU A 81 17.74 -9.41 16.36
CA LEU A 81 17.11 -8.25 17.00
C LEU A 81 15.83 -8.65 17.75
N ASP A 82 15.56 -8.01 18.88
CA ASP A 82 14.32 -8.20 19.66
C ASP A 82 13.04 -7.89 18.84
N SER A 83 13.16 -7.00 17.85
CA SER A 83 12.12 -6.69 16.86
C SER A 83 12.75 -6.30 15.52
N ASP A 84 12.02 -6.49 14.43
CA ASP A 84 12.38 -5.92 13.12
C ASP A 84 12.42 -4.38 13.21
N GLN A 85 13.38 -3.76 12.51
CA GLN A 85 13.60 -2.31 12.45
C GLN A 85 13.61 -1.77 11.00
N GLY A 86 13.15 -2.58 10.03
CA GLY A 86 13.06 -2.23 8.61
C GLY A 86 13.94 -3.06 7.67
N ALA A 87 14.72 -4.01 8.21
CA ALA A 87 15.63 -4.88 7.45
C ALA A 87 15.46 -6.38 7.77
N GLY A 88 14.52 -6.74 8.66
CA GLY A 88 14.35 -8.07 9.23
C GLY A 88 14.87 -8.16 10.67
N GLN A 89 14.63 -9.32 11.31
CA GLN A 89 15.15 -9.61 12.66
C GLN A 89 16.56 -10.23 12.67
N PHE A 90 17.04 -10.72 11.53
CA PHE A 90 18.33 -11.41 11.39
C PHE A 90 19.19 -10.57 10.44
N VAL A 91 20.24 -9.94 10.97
CA VAL A 91 20.94 -8.83 10.28
C VAL A 91 22.45 -8.91 10.44
N PHE A 92 23.16 -8.42 9.43
CA PHE A 92 24.55 -7.98 9.60
C PHE A 92 24.55 -6.48 9.89
N THR A 93 25.34 -6.05 10.87
CA THR A 93 25.42 -4.65 11.30
C THR A 93 26.87 -4.31 11.68
N PRO A 94 27.60 -3.50 10.89
CA PRO A 94 27.16 -2.87 9.63
C PRO A 94 26.76 -3.86 8.53
N ALA A 95 25.75 -3.50 7.74
CA ALA A 95 25.26 -4.27 6.60
C ALA A 95 26.10 -4.04 5.32
N VAL A 96 26.71 -2.85 5.20
CA VAL A 96 27.67 -2.50 4.14
C VAL A 96 28.95 -1.98 4.78
N VAL A 97 30.10 -2.52 4.38
CA VAL A 97 31.42 -2.02 4.82
C VAL A 97 32.32 -1.75 3.62
N TRP A 98 32.92 -0.56 3.58
CA TRP A 98 33.96 -0.18 2.61
C TRP A 98 35.35 -0.42 3.20
N VAL A 99 36.24 -1.08 2.44
CA VAL A 99 37.57 -1.49 2.93
C VAL A 99 38.70 -1.27 1.91
N GLU A 100 39.93 -1.13 2.43
CA GLU A 100 41.16 -1.22 1.63
C GLU A 100 41.41 -2.67 1.19
N ALA A 101 42.01 -2.90 0.01
CA ALA A 101 42.38 -4.25 -0.42
C ALA A 101 43.42 -4.89 0.53
N GLY A 102 43.18 -6.15 0.90
CA GLY A 102 43.95 -6.89 1.91
C GLY A 102 43.44 -6.69 3.35
N THR A 103 42.33 -5.97 3.55
CA THR A 103 41.69 -5.83 4.86
C THR A 103 41.09 -7.14 5.35
N THR A 104 41.30 -7.47 6.62
CA THR A 104 40.60 -8.56 7.31
C THR A 104 39.39 -8.00 8.06
N LEU A 105 38.23 -8.62 7.86
CA LEU A 105 36.99 -8.35 8.57
C LEU A 105 36.66 -9.49 9.53
N THR A 106 36.18 -9.14 10.73
CA THR A 106 35.77 -10.10 11.77
C THR A 106 34.27 -10.00 12.01
N TRP A 107 33.54 -11.11 11.82
CA TRP A 107 32.13 -11.22 12.19
C TRP A 107 31.98 -11.84 13.58
N SER A 108 31.23 -11.21 14.48
CA SER A 108 30.83 -11.79 15.78
C SER A 108 29.37 -12.25 15.76
N ILE A 109 29.11 -13.46 16.27
CA ILE A 109 27.79 -14.09 16.19
C ILE A 109 26.98 -13.76 17.46
N GLU A 110 25.79 -13.17 17.30
CA GLU A 110 24.96 -12.63 18.38
C GLU A 110 23.50 -13.11 18.29
N GLY A 111 22.93 -13.53 19.43
CA GLY A 111 21.55 -14.01 19.51
C GLY A 111 21.40 -15.47 19.05
N ALA A 112 21.00 -15.68 17.79
CA ALA A 112 20.89 -17.00 17.17
C ALA A 112 22.22 -17.51 16.62
N ALA A 113 22.19 -18.72 16.02
CA ALA A 113 23.29 -19.25 15.23
C ALA A 113 23.19 -18.71 13.78
N HIS A 114 24.32 -18.28 13.22
CA HIS A 114 24.39 -17.62 11.91
C HIS A 114 25.57 -18.15 11.07
N SER A 115 25.62 -17.83 9.77
CA SER A 115 26.83 -18.02 8.94
C SER A 115 27.20 -16.73 8.20
N VAL A 116 28.40 -16.72 7.64
CA VAL A 116 28.94 -15.70 6.75
C VAL A 116 29.39 -16.43 5.49
N THR A 117 28.58 -16.38 4.44
CA THR A 117 28.70 -17.23 3.26
C THR A 117 28.61 -16.38 1.99
N ALA A 118 29.60 -16.46 1.11
CA ALA A 118 29.65 -15.63 -0.10
C ALA A 118 28.59 -16.05 -1.15
N TYR A 119 28.05 -15.10 -1.91
CA TYR A 119 27.33 -15.39 -3.15
C TYR A 119 28.32 -15.85 -4.24
N HIS A 120 28.71 -17.12 -4.16
CA HIS A 120 29.69 -17.74 -5.06
C HIS A 120 29.19 -19.09 -5.63
N ARG A 121 29.70 -19.46 -6.81
CA ARG A 121 29.31 -20.68 -7.55
C ARG A 121 29.57 -21.95 -6.74
N ASP A 122 30.67 -21.99 -6.00
CA ASP A 122 31.06 -23.12 -5.15
C ASP A 122 30.20 -23.26 -3.88
N ASN A 123 29.40 -22.24 -3.54
CA ASN A 123 28.43 -22.24 -2.43
C ASN A 123 27.01 -22.57 -2.93
N ASP A 124 26.86 -23.14 -4.14
CA ASP A 124 25.57 -23.37 -4.82
C ASP A 124 24.70 -22.10 -4.93
N ARG A 125 25.32 -20.96 -5.28
CA ARG A 125 24.65 -19.65 -5.41
C ARG A 125 25.03 -18.88 -6.70
N PRO A 126 24.23 -17.86 -7.08
CA PRO A 126 24.63 -16.87 -8.08
C PRO A 126 26.00 -16.26 -7.73
N HIS A 127 26.78 -15.94 -8.75
CA HIS A 127 28.12 -15.38 -8.58
C HIS A 127 28.04 -13.85 -8.49
N ARG A 128 28.15 -13.31 -7.27
CA ARG A 128 28.00 -11.88 -6.96
C ARG A 128 29.16 -11.37 -6.10
N VAL A 129 30.34 -11.84 -6.44
CA VAL A 129 31.66 -11.39 -5.98
C VAL A 129 32.52 -11.14 -7.24
N PRO A 130 33.70 -10.50 -7.16
CA PRO A 130 34.60 -10.38 -8.30
C PRO A 130 35.04 -11.75 -8.87
N GLU A 131 35.19 -11.90 -10.19
CA GLU A 131 35.45 -13.22 -10.83
C GLU A 131 36.77 -13.89 -10.42
N ASP A 132 37.74 -13.14 -9.90
CA ASP A 132 39.01 -13.66 -9.35
C ASP A 132 38.97 -13.85 -7.81
N ALA A 133 37.87 -13.53 -7.14
CA ALA A 133 37.74 -13.66 -5.68
C ALA A 133 37.42 -15.12 -5.25
N PRO A 134 38.04 -15.63 -4.18
CA PRO A 134 37.76 -16.97 -3.68
C PRO A 134 36.41 -17.06 -2.96
N ALA A 135 35.79 -18.25 -2.98
CA ALA A 135 34.64 -18.55 -2.13
C ALA A 135 35.01 -18.47 -0.64
N PHE A 136 34.10 -17.94 0.18
CA PHE A 136 34.14 -18.12 1.63
C PHE A 136 32.81 -18.65 2.17
N ASP A 137 32.92 -19.48 3.21
CA ASP A 137 31.82 -19.92 4.07
C ASP A 137 32.38 -20.16 5.48
N SER A 138 31.75 -19.58 6.49
CA SER A 138 32.06 -19.87 7.89
C SER A 138 31.48 -21.21 8.37
N GLY A 139 30.50 -21.76 7.64
CA GLY A 139 29.54 -22.70 8.19
C GLY A 139 28.63 -22.04 9.23
N VAL A 140 27.63 -22.77 9.74
CA VAL A 140 26.78 -22.25 10.82
C VAL A 140 27.55 -22.26 12.14
N LEU A 141 27.67 -21.09 12.75
CA LEU A 141 28.34 -20.83 14.02
C LEU A 141 27.33 -20.44 15.09
N GLU A 142 27.55 -20.91 16.33
CA GLU A 142 26.72 -20.56 17.49
C GLU A 142 27.08 -19.16 18.03
N ALA A 143 26.15 -18.52 18.74
CA ALA A 143 26.38 -17.21 19.36
C ALA A 143 27.59 -17.21 20.33
N GLY A 144 28.36 -16.12 20.29
CA GLY A 144 29.62 -15.97 21.03
C GLY A 144 30.87 -16.52 20.31
N ASN A 145 30.73 -17.10 19.12
CA ASN A 145 31.85 -17.38 18.21
C ASN A 145 32.11 -16.19 17.26
N SER A 146 33.18 -16.30 16.48
CA SER A 146 33.49 -15.35 15.40
C SER A 146 34.02 -16.04 14.14
N PHE A 147 33.97 -15.33 13.01
CA PHE A 147 34.57 -15.70 11.73
C PHE A 147 35.44 -14.55 11.21
N GLU A 148 36.49 -14.86 10.45
CA GLU A 148 37.40 -13.86 9.88
C GLU A 148 37.69 -14.16 8.40
N HIS A 149 37.66 -13.13 7.56
CA HIS A 149 38.02 -13.23 6.14
C HIS A 149 38.79 -12.00 5.66
N THR A 150 39.75 -12.22 4.75
CA THR A 150 40.62 -11.19 4.17
C THR A 150 40.21 -10.93 2.72
N PHE A 151 39.98 -9.66 2.38
CA PHE A 151 39.44 -9.24 1.10
C PHE A 151 40.52 -8.63 0.20
N ASP A 152 41.22 -9.48 -0.57
CA ASP A 152 42.33 -9.07 -1.45
C ASP A 152 41.89 -8.53 -2.83
N THR A 153 40.65 -8.78 -3.27
CA THR A 153 40.18 -8.49 -4.63
C THR A 153 39.23 -7.29 -4.66
N PRO A 154 39.54 -6.21 -5.41
CA PRO A 154 38.65 -5.05 -5.57
C PRO A 154 37.28 -5.39 -6.18
N GLY A 155 36.27 -4.59 -5.84
CA GLY A 155 34.87 -4.74 -6.25
C GLY A 155 33.92 -5.03 -5.08
N VAL A 156 32.65 -5.24 -5.39
CA VAL A 156 31.58 -5.59 -4.42
C VAL A 156 31.50 -7.10 -4.22
N HIS A 157 31.53 -7.52 -2.96
CA HIS A 157 31.35 -8.91 -2.52
C HIS A 157 30.04 -9.05 -1.75
N ASP A 158 29.02 -9.61 -2.39
CA ASP A 158 27.73 -9.91 -1.76
C ASP A 158 27.84 -11.19 -0.92
N TYR A 159 27.29 -11.19 0.30
CA TYR A 159 27.26 -12.36 1.20
C TYR A 159 25.94 -12.49 1.97
N TYR A 160 25.69 -13.68 2.51
CA TYR A 160 24.46 -14.06 3.20
C TYR A 160 24.70 -14.96 4.41
N CYS A 161 23.66 -15.11 5.25
CA CYS A 161 23.61 -16.09 6.33
C CYS A 161 22.74 -17.29 5.91
N THR A 162 23.34 -18.46 5.74
CA THR A 162 22.69 -19.69 5.23
C THR A 162 21.35 -20.05 5.90
N PRO A 163 21.21 -20.05 7.24
CA PRO A 163 19.91 -20.33 7.89
C PRO A 163 18.87 -19.20 7.78
N HIS A 164 19.26 -17.98 7.39
CA HIS A 164 18.42 -16.77 7.44
C HIS A 164 18.34 -16.01 6.10
N GLU A 165 18.87 -16.56 5.01
CA GLU A 165 18.86 -15.94 3.66
C GLU A 165 17.43 -15.66 3.19
N SER A 166 16.54 -16.65 3.27
CA SER A 166 15.12 -16.46 2.91
C SER A 166 14.38 -15.43 3.79
N LEU A 167 14.96 -15.02 4.91
CA LEU A 167 14.44 -14.00 5.82
C LEU A 167 15.13 -12.62 5.61
N GLY A 168 16.00 -12.48 4.62
CA GLY A 168 16.63 -11.21 4.23
C GLY A 168 18.03 -10.97 4.79
N MET A 169 18.66 -11.93 5.47
CA MET A 169 19.96 -11.71 6.10
C MET A 169 21.12 -11.77 5.09
N VAL A 170 21.39 -10.62 4.47
CA VAL A 170 22.44 -10.36 3.48
C VAL A 170 23.29 -9.15 3.86
N GLY A 171 24.50 -9.04 3.31
CA GLY A 171 25.40 -7.91 3.51
C GLY A 171 26.40 -7.76 2.35
N LEU A 172 27.08 -6.63 2.31
CA LEU A 172 28.05 -6.25 1.27
C LEU A 172 29.40 -5.91 1.89
N VAL A 173 30.49 -6.34 1.26
CA VAL A 173 31.83 -5.78 1.45
C VAL A 173 32.27 -5.13 0.15
N VAL A 174 32.62 -3.85 0.19
CA VAL A 174 33.10 -3.09 -0.99
C VAL A 174 34.60 -2.86 -0.83
N VAL A 175 35.38 -3.43 -1.74
CA VAL A 175 36.85 -3.41 -1.68
C VAL A 175 37.35 -2.41 -2.71
N GLU A 176 37.89 -1.28 -2.23
CA GLU A 176 38.33 -0.11 -2.99
C GLU A 176 37.23 0.61 -3.83
N GLU A 177 36.47 -0.11 -4.65
CA GLU A 177 35.49 0.44 -5.60
C GLU A 177 34.20 -0.41 -5.71
N ALA A 178 33.07 0.25 -6.01
CA ALA A 178 31.76 -0.39 -6.17
C ALA A 178 31.56 -1.01 -7.57
N THR A 179 32.39 -2.00 -7.92
CA THR A 179 32.41 -2.63 -9.26
C THR A 179 32.24 -4.16 -9.22
N GLY A 180 32.19 -4.80 -10.39
CA GLY A 180 32.11 -6.25 -10.54
C GLY A 180 30.69 -6.84 -10.42
N PRO A 181 30.55 -8.18 -10.39
CA PRO A 181 29.26 -8.88 -10.39
C PRO A 181 28.35 -8.56 -9.19
N GLY A 182 28.90 -8.22 -8.02
CA GLY A 182 28.11 -7.76 -6.87
C GLY A 182 27.45 -6.41 -7.13
N ALA A 183 28.10 -5.49 -7.86
CA ALA A 183 27.53 -4.18 -8.21
C ALA A 183 26.41 -4.25 -9.28
N ALA A 184 26.19 -5.41 -9.92
CA ALA A 184 25.16 -5.57 -10.93
C ALA A 184 23.77 -5.83 -10.32
N PRO A 185 22.66 -5.52 -11.03
CA PRO A 185 21.29 -5.82 -10.59
C PRO A 185 21.12 -7.27 -10.09
N VAL A 186 20.21 -7.46 -9.12
CA VAL A 186 20.09 -8.73 -8.38
C VAL A 186 19.36 -9.81 -9.18
N GLU A 187 20.09 -10.47 -10.07
CA GLU A 187 19.63 -11.67 -10.78
C GLU A 187 19.89 -12.96 -9.99
N GLY A 188 18.93 -13.89 -10.02
CA GLY A 188 19.07 -15.25 -9.48
C GLY A 188 18.92 -15.41 -7.96
N VAL A 189 18.84 -14.32 -7.19
CA VAL A 189 18.47 -14.31 -5.76
C VAL A 189 17.01 -13.89 -5.64
N SER A 190 16.20 -14.63 -4.87
CA SER A 190 14.74 -14.43 -4.79
C SER A 190 14.25 -14.13 -3.38
N GLY A 191 13.04 -13.59 -3.28
CA GLY A 191 12.42 -13.23 -1.99
C GLY A 191 13.18 -12.12 -1.26
N THR A 192 13.11 -12.13 0.07
CA THR A 192 13.61 -11.07 0.94
C THR A 192 15.11 -10.82 0.80
N ALA A 193 15.93 -11.86 0.56
CA ALA A 193 17.36 -11.67 0.24
C ALA A 193 17.56 -10.83 -1.02
N GLY A 194 16.83 -11.11 -2.10
CA GLY A 194 16.94 -10.35 -3.34
C GLY A 194 16.51 -8.89 -3.19
N SER A 195 15.45 -8.65 -2.40
CA SER A 195 14.97 -7.31 -2.06
C SER A 195 16.00 -6.55 -1.22
N ASN A 196 16.43 -7.10 -0.08
CA ASN A 196 17.40 -6.47 0.81
C ASN A 196 18.74 -6.20 0.11
N LEU A 197 19.22 -7.15 -0.72
CA LEU A 197 20.47 -6.97 -1.46
C LEU A 197 20.36 -5.82 -2.46
N SER A 198 19.22 -5.68 -3.14
CA SER A 198 18.94 -4.53 -4.02
C SER A 198 18.89 -3.22 -3.22
N THR A 199 18.27 -3.21 -2.04
CA THR A 199 18.23 -2.04 -1.14
C THR A 199 19.60 -1.63 -0.62
N LEU A 200 20.50 -2.57 -0.34
CA LEU A 200 21.88 -2.27 0.09
C LEU A 200 22.74 -1.79 -1.10
N LEU A 201 22.57 -2.36 -2.30
CA LEU A 201 23.25 -1.91 -3.51
C LEU A 201 22.83 -0.49 -3.91
N GLY A 202 21.56 -0.12 -3.70
CA GLY A 202 21.06 1.25 -3.86
C GLY A 202 21.69 2.30 -2.93
N LYS A 203 22.54 1.88 -1.97
CA LYS A 203 23.34 2.78 -1.10
C LYS A 203 24.77 2.97 -1.60
N LEU A 204 25.20 2.24 -2.63
CA LEU A 204 26.49 2.47 -3.26
C LEU A 204 26.38 3.64 -4.25
N PRO A 205 27.38 4.54 -4.33
CA PRO A 205 27.36 5.61 -5.32
C PRO A 205 27.54 5.03 -6.72
N SER A 206 26.67 5.46 -7.65
CA SER A 206 26.66 5.01 -9.04
C SER A 206 28.02 5.23 -9.71
N GLY A 207 28.63 4.15 -10.20
CA GLY A 207 29.99 4.14 -10.76
C GLY A 207 30.18 4.80 -12.14
N ASP A 208 29.50 5.91 -12.42
CA ASP A 208 29.80 6.79 -13.57
C ASP A 208 30.25 8.17 -13.08
N GLY A 209 31.34 8.68 -13.65
CA GLY A 209 32.18 9.72 -13.05
C GLY A 209 31.67 11.15 -13.23
N GLY A 210 30.51 11.48 -12.65
CA GLY A 210 29.97 12.84 -12.54
C GLY A 210 29.99 13.36 -11.10
N ASP A 211 30.33 14.64 -10.90
CA ASP A 211 30.35 15.30 -9.58
C ASP A 211 28.94 15.32 -8.95
N GLY A 212 28.64 14.35 -8.08
CA GLY A 212 27.38 14.26 -7.33
C GLY A 212 27.48 14.93 -5.96
N ASP A 213 26.73 16.01 -5.76
CA ASP A 213 26.45 16.55 -4.42
C ASP A 213 25.61 15.53 -3.61
N GLY A 214 25.64 15.63 -2.27
CA GLY A 214 25.06 14.66 -1.33
C GLY A 214 23.52 14.69 -1.25
N GLY A 215 22.85 14.58 -2.40
CA GLY A 215 21.40 14.62 -2.52
C GLY A 215 20.72 13.28 -2.22
N SER A 216 19.48 13.37 -1.74
CA SER A 216 18.51 12.26 -1.70
C SER A 216 18.38 11.63 -3.09
N SER A 217 18.20 10.31 -3.17
CA SER A 217 17.93 9.64 -4.44
C SER A 217 16.61 10.17 -5.02
N ALA A 218 16.65 10.64 -6.26
CA ALA A 218 15.49 11.28 -6.89
C ALA A 218 14.27 10.35 -6.87
N TYR A 219 13.12 10.89 -6.43
CA TYR A 219 11.90 10.11 -6.25
C TYR A 219 11.49 9.42 -7.55
N GLY A 220 11.66 8.09 -7.57
CA GLY A 220 11.56 7.27 -8.76
C GLY A 220 10.37 6.33 -8.75
N TRP A 221 10.36 5.44 -9.73
CA TRP A 221 9.30 4.44 -9.92
C TRP A 221 9.09 3.57 -8.68
N GLU A 222 10.16 3.11 -8.04
CA GLU A 222 10.07 2.18 -6.89
C GLU A 222 9.51 2.86 -5.63
N GLN A 223 9.87 4.11 -5.38
CA GLN A 223 9.27 4.94 -4.33
C GLN A 223 7.79 5.17 -4.62
N ALA A 224 7.45 5.57 -5.85
CA ALA A 224 6.07 5.81 -6.27
C ALA A 224 5.17 4.57 -6.12
N THR A 225 5.66 3.38 -6.48
CA THR A 225 4.86 2.15 -6.37
C THR A 225 4.83 1.60 -4.93
N PHE A 226 5.82 1.90 -4.10
CA PHE A 226 5.79 1.62 -2.65
C PHE A 226 4.79 2.51 -1.90
N ASP A 227 4.80 3.83 -2.15
CA ASP A 227 3.86 4.76 -1.52
C ASP A 227 2.43 4.54 -2.02
N SER A 228 2.24 4.25 -3.30
CA SER A 228 0.94 3.87 -3.87
C SER A 228 0.36 2.61 -3.19
N TYR A 229 1.18 1.58 -2.94
CA TYR A 229 0.79 0.41 -2.15
C TYR A 229 0.32 0.79 -0.73
N TRP A 230 1.07 1.67 -0.05
CA TRP A 230 0.74 2.12 1.31
C TRP A 230 -0.48 3.03 1.39
N TYR A 231 -0.62 4.00 0.49
CA TYR A 231 -1.73 4.94 0.50
C TYR A 231 -3.04 4.23 0.17
N SER A 232 -3.01 3.20 -0.70
CA SER A 232 -4.11 2.26 -0.88
C SER A 232 -4.48 1.54 0.43
N LEU A 233 -3.50 1.05 1.18
CA LEU A 233 -3.70 0.38 2.46
C LEU A 233 -4.22 1.34 3.55
N TYR A 234 -3.80 2.61 3.54
CA TYR A 234 -4.23 3.61 4.50
C TYR A 234 -5.67 4.06 4.25
N ASN A 235 -6.05 4.31 3.00
CA ASN A 235 -7.43 4.62 2.62
C ASN A 235 -8.37 3.43 2.91
N MET A 236 -7.97 2.20 2.55
CA MET A 236 -8.72 0.97 2.89
C MET A 236 -8.90 0.80 4.39
N SER A 237 -7.80 0.75 5.16
CA SER A 237 -7.85 0.47 6.60
C SER A 237 -8.61 1.54 7.37
N THR A 238 -8.52 2.81 6.93
CA THR A 238 -9.27 3.90 7.56
C THR A 238 -10.77 3.76 7.33
N ASN A 239 -11.21 3.57 6.08
CA ASN A 239 -12.62 3.48 5.73
C ASN A 239 -13.28 2.19 6.27
N ILE A 240 -12.59 1.05 6.18
CA ILE A 240 -13.13 -0.26 6.55
C ILE A 240 -13.06 -0.54 8.06
N ALA A 241 -12.04 -0.05 8.79
CA ALA A 241 -11.82 -0.51 10.17
C ALA A 241 -11.61 0.59 11.24
N MET A 242 -11.42 1.86 10.88
CA MET A 242 -11.02 2.91 11.85
C MET A 242 -12.02 4.06 11.97
N SER A 243 -12.38 4.71 10.87
CA SER A 243 -13.17 5.98 10.83
C SER A 243 -14.53 5.92 11.51
N ALA A 244 -15.19 4.75 11.45
CA ALA A 244 -16.61 4.56 11.69
C ALA A 244 -17.56 5.32 10.71
N ASN A 245 -17.08 5.70 9.52
CA ASN A 245 -17.88 6.45 8.53
C ASN A 245 -18.85 5.56 7.73
N GLY A 246 -19.83 4.96 8.40
CA GLY A 246 -20.85 4.13 7.76
C GLY A 246 -21.61 3.23 8.72
N VAL A 247 -22.39 2.29 8.16
CA VAL A 247 -23.10 1.28 8.93
C VAL A 247 -22.11 0.18 9.33
N LEU A 248 -21.88 0.04 10.64
CA LEU A 248 -20.91 -0.91 11.18
C LEU A 248 -21.50 -2.31 11.33
N PHE A 249 -20.67 -3.32 11.08
CA PHE A 249 -20.88 -4.70 11.46
C PHE A 249 -20.15 -5.00 12.79
N PRO A 250 -20.78 -5.70 13.76
CA PRO A 250 -22.18 -6.11 13.78
C PRO A 250 -23.16 -4.96 14.10
N HIS A 251 -24.28 -4.90 13.37
CA HIS A 251 -25.31 -3.87 13.51
C HIS A 251 -26.52 -4.29 14.36
N ASN A 252 -26.73 -5.60 14.53
CA ASN A 252 -27.90 -6.18 15.20
C ASN A 252 -27.56 -7.52 15.87
N GLU A 253 -28.47 -8.07 16.69
CA GLU A 253 -28.24 -9.29 17.48
C GLU A 253 -27.86 -10.52 16.64
N GLN A 254 -28.43 -10.69 15.44
CA GLN A 254 -28.07 -11.79 14.54
C GLN A 254 -26.64 -11.63 13.99
N GLN A 255 -26.26 -10.40 13.63
CA GLN A 255 -24.91 -10.08 13.20
C GLN A 255 -23.90 -10.19 14.35
N GLN A 256 -24.28 -9.82 15.58
CA GLN A 256 -23.46 -9.98 16.78
C GLN A 256 -23.17 -11.46 17.05
N GLN A 257 -24.19 -12.32 17.01
CA GLN A 257 -24.03 -13.77 17.13
C GLN A 257 -23.13 -14.35 16.02
N ALA A 258 -23.30 -13.89 14.78
CA ALA A 258 -22.44 -14.30 13.67
C ALA A 258 -20.99 -13.83 13.84
N PHE A 259 -20.75 -12.63 14.38
CA PHE A 259 -19.41 -12.13 14.70
C PHE A 259 -18.77 -12.98 15.82
N GLU A 260 -19.49 -13.21 16.92
CA GLU A 260 -19.05 -14.03 18.06
C GLU A 260 -18.74 -15.49 17.67
N GLU A 261 -19.46 -16.06 16.70
CA GLU A 261 -19.19 -17.42 16.21
C GLU A 261 -18.06 -17.51 15.17
N ARG A 262 -17.87 -16.47 14.34
CA ARG A 262 -16.92 -16.49 13.21
C ARG A 262 -15.54 -15.93 13.56
N PHE A 263 -15.48 -14.81 14.26
CA PHE A 263 -14.24 -14.06 14.51
C PHE A 263 -13.18 -14.85 15.31
N PRO A 264 -13.54 -15.69 16.31
CA PRO A 264 -12.56 -16.54 16.99
C PRO A 264 -11.99 -17.65 16.10
N LYS A 265 -12.77 -18.17 15.15
CA LYS A 265 -12.31 -19.22 14.20
C LYS A 265 -11.33 -18.65 13.18
N MET A 266 -11.57 -17.42 12.71
CA MET A 266 -10.64 -16.69 11.83
C MET A 266 -9.30 -16.42 12.52
N LEU A 267 -9.32 -16.10 13.82
CA LEU A 267 -8.11 -15.98 14.63
C LEU A 267 -7.37 -17.32 14.78
N GLU A 268 -8.10 -18.42 14.99
CA GLU A 268 -7.55 -19.79 15.05
C GLU A 268 -6.96 -20.26 13.71
N ALA A 269 -7.65 -20.02 12.59
CA ALA A 269 -7.24 -20.40 11.25
C ALA A 269 -5.99 -19.62 10.76
N ALA A 270 -5.88 -18.34 11.15
CA ALA A 270 -4.78 -17.47 10.76
C ALA A 270 -3.56 -17.48 11.72
N ASP A 271 -3.54 -18.38 12.71
CA ASP A 271 -2.56 -18.44 13.80
C ASP A 271 -2.34 -17.07 14.51
N GLN A 272 -3.44 -16.39 14.83
CA GLN A 272 -3.44 -15.07 15.47
C GLN A 272 -4.08 -15.12 16.86
N GLU A 273 -3.34 -14.81 17.91
CA GLU A 273 -3.93 -14.66 19.26
C GLU A 273 -5.01 -13.56 19.34
N ARG A 274 -4.94 -12.57 18.44
CA ARG A 274 -5.67 -11.30 18.53
C ARG A 274 -5.69 -10.53 17.20
N PRO A 275 -6.73 -9.75 16.89
CA PRO A 275 -6.80 -8.98 15.64
C PRO A 275 -5.73 -7.85 15.61
N PRO A 276 -5.26 -7.42 14.42
CA PRO A 276 -4.25 -6.37 14.29
C PRO A 276 -4.74 -4.96 14.64
N VAL A 277 -6.06 -4.76 14.74
CA VAL A 277 -6.70 -3.51 15.20
C VAL A 277 -7.55 -3.81 16.43
N LYS A 278 -7.42 -2.99 17.47
CA LYS A 278 -8.22 -3.07 18.69
C LYS A 278 -9.52 -2.27 18.53
N ASN A 279 -10.64 -2.82 18.99
CA ASN A 279 -11.99 -2.25 18.86
C ASN A 279 -12.36 -1.79 17.42
N PRO A 280 -12.16 -2.61 16.38
CA PRO A 280 -12.31 -2.18 14.98
C PRO A 280 -13.74 -1.77 14.64
N ASN A 281 -13.88 -0.65 13.93
CA ASN A 281 -15.17 -0.14 13.44
C ASN A 281 -15.46 -0.71 12.06
N LEU A 282 -15.71 -2.03 11.98
CA LEU A 282 -15.84 -2.75 10.71
C LEU A 282 -17.02 -2.22 9.88
N ASN A 283 -16.74 -1.55 8.77
CA ASN A 283 -17.73 -0.82 7.97
C ASN A 283 -18.31 -1.74 6.87
N MET A 284 -19.60 -2.09 6.96
CA MET A 284 -20.26 -2.96 5.97
C MET A 284 -21.03 -2.18 4.90
N ALA A 285 -21.43 -0.93 5.18
CA ALA A 285 -22.07 -0.03 4.22
C ALA A 285 -21.60 1.42 4.47
N PRO A 286 -20.50 1.84 3.82
CA PRO A 286 -19.88 3.15 4.01
C PRO A 286 -20.76 4.32 3.57
N PHE A 287 -20.72 5.42 4.32
CA PHE A 287 -21.34 6.66 3.89
C PHE A 287 -20.58 7.29 2.72
N THR A 288 -21.27 8.07 1.87
CA THR A 288 -20.71 8.68 0.66
C THR A 288 -19.57 9.65 0.93
N GLU A 289 -19.62 10.36 2.07
CA GLU A 289 -18.61 11.32 2.49
C GLU A 289 -18.53 11.41 4.03
N GLY A 290 -17.43 11.98 4.53
CA GLY A 290 -17.23 12.27 5.95
C GLY A 290 -16.09 13.27 6.19
N ASP A 291 -15.96 13.72 7.43
CA ASP A 291 -14.89 14.62 7.86
C ASP A 291 -13.76 13.85 8.57
N PRO A 292 -12.53 13.77 8.01
CA PRO A 292 -11.51 12.82 8.46
C PRO A 292 -10.65 13.29 9.63
N TYR A 293 -11.09 14.31 10.36
CA TYR A 293 -10.45 14.77 11.61
C TYR A 293 -10.73 13.79 12.75
N PHE A 294 -9.77 13.63 13.66
CA PHE A 294 -9.98 12.80 14.85
C PHE A 294 -10.75 13.58 15.93
N THR A 295 -11.78 12.94 16.51
CA THR A 295 -12.60 13.53 17.59
C THR A 295 -11.95 13.48 18.98
N ARG A 296 -10.72 12.97 19.09
CA ARG A 296 -9.86 12.91 20.28
C ARG A 296 -8.45 12.48 19.88
N GLU A 297 -7.51 12.53 20.83
CA GLU A 297 -6.15 12.01 20.69
C GLU A 297 -6.11 10.56 20.15
N PRO A 298 -5.47 10.32 18.99
CA PRO A 298 -5.53 9.03 18.29
C PRO A 298 -4.47 8.03 18.80
N VAL A 299 -4.91 6.84 19.23
CA VAL A 299 -4.02 5.73 19.58
C VAL A 299 -3.71 4.92 18.32
N LEU A 300 -2.60 5.25 17.67
CA LEU A 300 -2.11 4.59 16.45
C LEU A 300 -1.24 3.36 16.75
N ALA A 301 -0.56 3.35 17.90
CA ALA A 301 0.08 2.18 18.50
C ALA A 301 -0.10 2.25 20.02
N GLY A 302 -0.79 1.28 20.62
CA GLY A 302 -0.94 1.17 22.07
C GLY A 302 0.25 0.45 22.73
N GLU A 303 0.12 0.19 24.04
CA GLU A 303 1.09 -0.59 24.84
C GLU A 303 1.44 -1.96 24.24
N ASP A 304 0.58 -2.49 23.37
CA ASP A 304 0.70 -3.80 22.72
C ASP A 304 0.98 -3.73 21.21
N GLY A 305 1.37 -2.55 20.71
CA GLY A 305 1.73 -2.27 19.32
C GLY A 305 0.56 -1.98 18.37
N ARG A 306 -0.70 -2.10 18.82
CA ARG A 306 -1.87 -2.03 17.92
C ARG A 306 -2.61 -0.69 17.98
N PRO A 307 -3.18 -0.18 16.87
CA PRO A 307 -4.11 0.95 16.90
C PRO A 307 -5.43 0.60 17.60
N ASP A 308 -6.01 1.55 18.34
CA ASP A 308 -7.33 1.41 18.96
C ASP A 308 -8.36 2.28 18.21
N ALA A 309 -9.13 1.64 17.34
CA ALA A 309 -10.14 2.29 16.51
C ALA A 309 -11.30 2.92 17.31
N SER A 310 -11.42 2.68 18.62
CA SER A 310 -12.33 3.48 19.46
C SER A 310 -11.90 4.94 19.61
N THR A 311 -10.63 5.26 19.31
CA THR A 311 -10.06 6.62 19.31
C THR A 311 -10.04 7.28 17.93
N LEU A 312 -10.01 6.48 16.86
CA LEU A 312 -9.83 6.94 15.47
C LEU A 312 -11.14 7.37 14.78
N LYS A 313 -12.20 7.62 15.55
CA LYS A 313 -13.54 7.94 15.04
C LYS A 313 -13.66 9.39 14.59
N TRP A 314 -14.24 9.57 13.41
CA TRP A 314 -14.65 10.84 12.84
C TRP A 314 -15.94 11.37 13.48
N ASP A 315 -16.31 12.63 13.23
CA ASP A 315 -17.58 13.17 13.71
C ASP A 315 -18.74 12.74 12.80
N GLY A 316 -19.63 11.91 13.35
CA GLY A 316 -20.80 11.39 12.65
C GLY A 316 -21.88 12.43 12.32
N SER A 317 -21.80 13.68 12.84
CA SER A 317 -22.65 14.77 12.36
C SER A 317 -22.12 15.46 11.11
N GLU A 318 -20.83 15.27 10.79
CA GLU A 318 -20.19 15.75 9.55
C GLU A 318 -20.09 14.63 8.49
N SER A 319 -20.66 13.45 8.74
CA SER A 319 -20.91 12.39 7.76
C SER A 319 -22.23 12.61 7.01
N SER A 320 -22.34 12.20 5.74
CA SER A 320 -23.61 12.35 4.99
C SER A 320 -24.77 11.51 5.54
N GLY A 321 -24.46 10.40 6.24
CA GLY A 321 -25.44 9.41 6.67
C GLY A 321 -26.12 8.65 5.50
N VAL A 322 -25.62 8.83 4.27
CA VAL A 322 -26.17 8.25 3.03
C VAL A 322 -25.17 7.26 2.46
N VAL A 323 -25.64 6.10 2.01
CA VAL A 323 -24.86 5.08 1.28
C VAL A 323 -25.25 5.15 -0.20
N SER A 324 -24.28 5.10 -1.11
CA SER A 324 -24.50 4.93 -2.56
C SER A 324 -24.02 3.55 -3.02
N PRO A 325 -24.44 3.07 -4.21
CA PRO A 325 -23.90 1.83 -4.77
C PRO A 325 -22.38 1.87 -4.96
N SER A 326 -21.84 3.01 -5.38
CA SER A 326 -20.40 3.19 -5.54
C SER A 326 -19.64 3.25 -4.21
N SER A 327 -20.15 3.94 -3.18
CA SER A 327 -19.47 4.01 -1.87
C SER A 327 -19.35 2.63 -1.23
N LEU A 328 -20.33 1.76 -1.48
CA LEU A 328 -20.26 0.33 -1.17
C LEU A 328 -19.27 -0.41 -2.10
N ALA A 329 -19.49 -0.35 -3.42
CA ALA A 329 -18.83 -1.20 -4.39
C ALA A 329 -17.32 -0.96 -4.46
N TRP A 330 -16.84 0.29 -4.51
CA TRP A 330 -15.41 0.58 -4.52
C TRP A 330 -14.74 0.17 -3.20
N THR A 331 -15.45 0.28 -2.06
CA THR A 331 -14.96 -0.18 -0.76
C THR A 331 -14.81 -1.70 -0.70
N HIS A 332 -15.79 -2.46 -1.17
CA HIS A 332 -15.74 -3.92 -1.09
C HIS A 332 -14.92 -4.55 -2.23
N LEU A 333 -14.81 -3.91 -3.40
CA LEU A 333 -13.77 -4.21 -4.40
C LEU A 333 -12.38 -4.03 -3.77
N LYS A 334 -12.16 -2.90 -3.09
CA LYS A 334 -10.93 -2.64 -2.34
C LYS A 334 -10.67 -3.71 -1.27
N GLY A 335 -11.72 -4.19 -0.60
CA GLY A 335 -11.64 -5.32 0.32
C GLY A 335 -11.19 -6.62 -0.35
N VAL A 336 -11.85 -7.03 -1.45
CA VAL A 336 -11.54 -8.27 -2.19
C VAL A 336 -10.14 -8.22 -2.80
N THR A 337 -9.76 -7.12 -3.44
CA THR A 337 -8.42 -6.90 -3.99
C THR A 337 -7.35 -6.97 -2.88
N TRP A 338 -7.57 -6.39 -1.69
CA TRP A 338 -6.64 -6.57 -0.57
C TRP A 338 -6.62 -7.98 0.01
N ALA A 339 -7.74 -8.70 0.01
CA ALA A 339 -7.77 -10.10 0.45
C ALA A 339 -6.89 -10.98 -0.46
N LYS A 340 -7.07 -10.88 -1.78
CA LYS A 340 -6.18 -11.49 -2.79
C LYS A 340 -4.72 -11.10 -2.58
N ASN A 341 -4.45 -9.81 -2.33
CA ASN A 341 -3.09 -9.31 -2.11
C ASN A 341 -2.43 -9.85 -0.85
N PHE A 342 -3.16 -9.87 0.28
CA PHE A 342 -2.67 -10.40 1.55
C PHE A 342 -2.41 -11.90 1.46
N GLN A 343 -3.23 -12.65 0.72
CA GLN A 343 -3.01 -14.08 0.50
C GLN A 343 -1.74 -14.34 -0.31
N ASN A 344 -1.58 -13.65 -1.45
CA ASN A 344 -0.43 -13.82 -2.36
C ASN A 344 0.93 -13.51 -1.69
N HIS A 345 0.94 -12.63 -0.69
CA HIS A 345 2.17 -12.16 -0.04
C HIS A 345 2.22 -12.56 1.45
N GLN A 346 1.45 -13.57 1.89
CA GLN A 346 1.40 -13.96 3.31
C GLN A 346 2.77 -14.33 3.89
N ASP A 347 3.65 -14.93 3.07
CA ASP A 347 5.02 -15.34 3.44
C ASP A 347 6.06 -14.19 3.29
N LEU A 348 5.66 -13.04 2.73
CA LEU A 348 6.51 -11.87 2.45
C LEU A 348 6.13 -10.63 3.27
N LEU A 349 4.99 -10.69 3.97
CA LEU A 349 4.45 -9.58 4.76
C LEU A 349 4.73 -9.78 6.25
N PRO A 350 5.20 -8.75 6.98
CA PRO A 350 5.46 -8.85 8.41
C PRO A 350 4.25 -9.40 9.18
N GLY A 351 4.47 -10.39 10.06
CA GLY A 351 3.39 -11.09 10.78
C GLY A 351 2.46 -10.17 11.58
N ALA A 352 2.94 -9.01 12.03
CA ALA A 352 2.12 -7.96 12.67
C ALA A 352 1.01 -7.38 11.77
N LEU A 353 1.08 -7.58 10.45
CA LEU A 353 -0.02 -7.27 9.53
C LEU A 353 -1.16 -8.30 9.65
N ALA A 354 -0.91 -9.52 10.11
CA ALA A 354 -1.89 -10.61 10.18
C ALA A 354 -2.60 -10.83 8.83
N ALA A 355 -1.82 -11.06 7.78
CA ALA A 355 -2.27 -11.03 6.38
C ALA A 355 -3.46 -11.97 6.10
N LEU A 356 -3.33 -13.24 6.47
CA LEU A 356 -4.38 -14.26 6.31
C LEU A 356 -5.68 -13.85 7.03
N PHE A 357 -5.60 -13.44 8.31
CA PHE A 357 -6.73 -12.93 9.07
C PHE A 357 -7.41 -11.70 8.41
N ARG A 358 -6.63 -10.78 7.83
CA ARG A 358 -7.19 -9.65 7.07
C ARG A 358 -7.89 -10.12 5.80
N SER A 359 -7.35 -11.11 5.09
CA SER A 359 -8.00 -11.72 3.92
C SER A 359 -9.39 -12.25 4.28
N GLU A 360 -9.51 -13.01 5.37
CA GLU A 360 -10.79 -13.56 5.82
C GLU A 360 -11.80 -12.49 6.24
N VAL A 361 -11.37 -11.50 7.01
CA VAL A 361 -12.25 -10.41 7.48
C VAL A 361 -12.75 -9.57 6.30
N LEU A 362 -11.88 -9.22 5.34
CA LEU A 362 -12.26 -8.45 4.15
C LEU A 362 -13.19 -9.25 3.22
N SER A 363 -12.86 -10.52 2.96
CA SER A 363 -13.70 -11.44 2.19
C SER A 363 -15.08 -11.65 2.84
N THR A 364 -15.15 -11.64 4.16
CA THR A 364 -16.40 -11.71 4.92
C THR A 364 -17.19 -10.41 4.85
N LEU A 365 -16.54 -9.25 5.00
CA LEU A 365 -17.20 -7.94 4.96
C LEU A 365 -17.76 -7.61 3.57
N ALA A 366 -17.06 -7.98 2.49
CA ALA A 366 -17.59 -7.87 1.13
C ALA A 366 -18.90 -8.65 0.96
N GLN A 367 -18.95 -9.89 1.47
CA GLN A 367 -20.18 -10.70 1.46
C GLN A 367 -21.28 -10.12 2.37
N ILE A 368 -20.94 -9.60 3.56
CA ILE A 368 -21.91 -8.95 4.46
C ILE A 368 -22.50 -7.69 3.80
N GLY A 369 -21.67 -6.86 3.17
CA GLY A 369 -22.09 -5.66 2.46
C GLY A 369 -23.05 -5.99 1.32
N THR A 370 -22.68 -6.94 0.45
CA THR A 370 -23.55 -7.48 -0.60
C THR A 370 -24.87 -8.02 -0.04
N VAL A 371 -24.83 -8.78 1.05
CA VAL A 371 -26.06 -9.28 1.70
C VAL A 371 -26.91 -8.13 2.25
N ALA A 372 -26.33 -7.11 2.90
CA ALA A 372 -27.04 -6.03 3.57
C ALA A 372 -27.59 -4.93 2.65
N THR A 373 -27.18 -4.90 1.38
CA THR A 373 -27.53 -3.81 0.44
C THR A 373 -28.18 -4.28 -0.86
N LEU A 374 -27.86 -5.49 -1.35
CA LEU A 374 -28.44 -6.05 -2.57
C LEU A 374 -29.41 -7.21 -2.27
N VAL A 375 -29.08 -8.09 -1.32
CA VAL A 375 -29.85 -9.33 -1.09
C VAL A 375 -30.94 -9.17 -0.01
N ARG A 376 -30.66 -8.45 1.08
CA ARG A 376 -31.53 -8.21 2.24
C ARG A 376 -31.34 -6.76 2.69
N GLY A 377 -32.34 -5.92 2.48
CA GLY A 377 -32.26 -4.49 2.79
C GLY A 377 -32.68 -4.17 4.21
N GLY A 378 -33.20 -2.94 4.37
CA GLY A 378 -33.68 -2.40 5.65
C GLY A 378 -34.98 -3.04 6.16
N PRO A 379 -35.75 -2.32 7.01
CA PRO A 379 -36.83 -2.90 7.82
C PRO A 379 -37.94 -3.72 7.13
N GLU A 380 -38.11 -3.64 5.81
CA GLU A 380 -39.24 -4.26 5.10
C GLU A 380 -38.89 -5.25 3.96
N GLY A 381 -37.65 -5.38 3.48
CA GLY A 381 -37.38 -6.32 2.37
C GLY A 381 -36.02 -6.27 1.67
N ASN A 382 -35.89 -7.02 0.56
CA ASN A 382 -34.64 -7.23 -0.19
C ASN A 382 -34.07 -5.94 -0.80
N GLY A 383 -32.75 -5.76 -0.66
CA GLY A 383 -31.97 -4.76 -1.39
C GLY A 383 -32.19 -3.30 -0.99
N ALA A 384 -31.46 -2.80 0.02
CA ALA A 384 -31.52 -1.38 0.41
C ALA A 384 -31.04 -0.39 -0.67
N LEU A 385 -30.27 -0.86 -1.67
CA LEU A 385 -29.84 -0.08 -2.83
C LEU A 385 -30.56 -0.46 -4.13
N THR A 386 -31.41 -1.48 -4.10
CA THR A 386 -32.11 -2.00 -5.29
C THR A 386 -33.46 -1.31 -5.45
N LYS A 387 -33.72 -0.70 -6.60
CA LYS A 387 -34.92 0.09 -6.89
C LYS A 387 -36.16 -0.79 -7.10
N ASN A 388 -36.04 -1.83 -7.92
CA ASN A 388 -37.13 -2.76 -8.26
C ASN A 388 -36.73 -4.22 -7.93
N PRO A 389 -36.53 -4.60 -6.65
CA PRO A 389 -35.92 -5.88 -6.26
C PRO A 389 -36.74 -7.14 -6.60
N GLU A 390 -37.99 -6.99 -7.06
CA GLU A 390 -38.81 -8.10 -7.60
C GLU A 390 -38.63 -8.30 -9.12
N GLU A 391 -38.04 -7.33 -9.83
CA GLU A 391 -37.96 -7.30 -11.31
C GLU A 391 -36.52 -7.42 -11.83
N ASN A 392 -35.57 -6.71 -11.21
CA ASN A 392 -34.20 -6.54 -11.70
C ASN A 392 -33.26 -6.05 -10.58
N LEU A 393 -32.00 -5.78 -10.91
CA LEU A 393 -31.01 -5.23 -9.99
C LEU A 393 -30.73 -3.74 -10.23
N LEU A 394 -31.69 -2.99 -10.79
CA LEU A 394 -31.52 -1.57 -11.08
C LEU A 394 -31.36 -0.80 -9.76
N LEU A 395 -30.33 0.03 -9.67
CA LEU A 395 -29.88 0.64 -8.41
C LEU A 395 -30.38 2.08 -8.24
N VAL A 396 -30.67 2.45 -6.99
CA VAL A 396 -30.87 3.84 -6.57
C VAL A 396 -29.50 4.54 -6.44
N SER A 397 -29.46 5.88 -6.44
CA SER A 397 -28.20 6.61 -6.21
C SER A 397 -27.87 6.81 -4.73
N GLY A 398 -28.87 6.89 -3.85
CA GLY A 398 -28.62 7.09 -2.42
C GLY A 398 -29.72 6.57 -1.51
N PHE A 399 -29.31 5.94 -0.40
CA PHE A 399 -30.16 5.44 0.68
C PHE A 399 -29.63 5.91 2.04
N ARG A 400 -30.50 6.32 2.96
CA ARG A 400 -30.17 6.70 4.33
C ARG A 400 -30.55 5.58 5.31
N PRO A 401 -29.59 4.82 5.87
CA PRO A 401 -29.89 3.70 6.77
C PRO A 401 -30.55 4.11 8.09
N GLY A 402 -30.33 5.35 8.56
CA GLY A 402 -30.84 5.83 9.85
C GLY A 402 -32.35 6.04 9.94
N ASP A 403 -33.03 6.22 8.81
CA ASP A 403 -34.50 6.35 8.71
C ASP A 403 -35.14 5.46 7.62
N GLY A 404 -34.33 4.78 6.81
CA GLY A 404 -34.78 3.91 5.71
C GLY A 404 -35.17 4.67 4.44
N THR A 405 -34.86 5.97 4.32
CA THR A 405 -35.26 6.76 3.14
C THR A 405 -34.33 6.56 1.95
N VAL A 406 -34.89 6.28 0.78
CA VAL A 406 -34.20 6.51 -0.50
C VAL A 406 -34.14 8.02 -0.71
N VAL A 407 -32.95 8.57 -0.89
CA VAL A 407 -32.72 10.02 -1.01
C VAL A 407 -32.50 10.49 -2.44
N ASP A 408 -32.08 9.58 -3.32
CA ASP A 408 -32.12 9.75 -4.78
C ASP A 408 -32.36 8.37 -5.41
N ASP A 409 -33.49 8.20 -6.09
CA ASP A 409 -33.89 6.95 -6.76
C ASP A 409 -33.41 6.86 -8.21
N THR A 410 -32.64 7.84 -8.70
CA THR A 410 -32.15 7.90 -10.08
C THR A 410 -31.13 6.78 -10.37
N PRO A 411 -31.30 5.99 -11.43
CA PRO A 411 -30.25 5.09 -11.93
C PRO A 411 -29.17 5.86 -12.69
N ARG A 412 -27.89 5.57 -12.40
CA ARG A 412 -26.71 6.21 -13.00
C ARG A 412 -25.70 5.17 -13.51
N PRO A 413 -25.04 5.38 -14.68
CA PRO A 413 -24.08 4.42 -15.22
C PRO A 413 -22.94 4.08 -14.26
N HIS A 414 -22.21 5.06 -13.71
CA HIS A 414 -21.08 4.80 -12.81
C HIS A 414 -21.43 3.93 -11.59
N HIS A 415 -22.60 4.13 -10.95
CA HIS A 415 -23.05 3.28 -9.85
C HIS A 415 -23.23 1.81 -10.25
N HIS A 416 -23.69 1.55 -11.48
CA HIS A 416 -23.89 0.19 -11.97
C HIS A 416 -22.58 -0.41 -12.50
N ALA A 417 -21.71 0.39 -13.13
CA ALA A 417 -20.37 -0.02 -13.53
C ALA A 417 -19.51 -0.41 -12.32
N ALA A 418 -19.48 0.43 -11.27
CA ALA A 418 -18.79 0.15 -10.01
C ALA A 418 -19.31 -1.16 -9.37
N MET A 419 -20.63 -1.35 -9.32
CA MET A 419 -21.24 -2.56 -8.77
C MET A 419 -20.94 -3.81 -9.61
N LEU A 420 -20.98 -3.72 -10.94
CA LEU A 420 -20.64 -4.81 -11.85
C LEU A 420 -19.17 -5.22 -11.71
N TRP A 421 -18.26 -4.24 -11.63
CA TRP A 421 -16.83 -4.45 -11.42
C TRP A 421 -16.57 -5.17 -10.08
N PHE A 422 -17.17 -4.68 -8.98
CA PHE A 422 -17.09 -5.32 -7.67
C PHE A 422 -17.62 -6.76 -7.69
N LEU A 423 -18.79 -7.01 -8.28
CA LEU A 423 -19.39 -8.34 -8.35
C LEU A 423 -18.58 -9.31 -9.22
N SER A 424 -17.86 -8.81 -10.23
CA SER A 424 -16.94 -9.59 -11.06
C SER A 424 -15.68 -10.00 -10.28
N ASP A 425 -15.06 -9.09 -9.52
CA ASP A 425 -13.91 -9.44 -8.66
C ASP A 425 -14.32 -10.35 -7.48
N LEU A 426 -15.56 -10.21 -6.98
CA LEU A 426 -16.14 -11.13 -5.99
C LEU A 426 -16.44 -12.51 -6.59
N THR A 427 -16.87 -12.58 -7.87
CA THR A 427 -17.01 -13.84 -8.63
C THR A 427 -15.66 -14.52 -8.78
N SER A 428 -14.63 -13.76 -9.15
CA SER A 428 -13.25 -14.21 -9.23
C SER A 428 -12.77 -14.83 -7.90
N LEU A 429 -12.93 -14.12 -6.78
CA LEU A 429 -12.61 -14.66 -5.44
C LEU A 429 -13.39 -15.94 -5.11
N ALA A 430 -14.67 -16.00 -5.47
CA ALA A 430 -15.54 -17.13 -5.18
C ALA A 430 -15.23 -18.38 -6.02
N HIS A 431 -14.87 -18.20 -7.29
CA HIS A 431 -14.39 -19.26 -8.18
C HIS A 431 -12.97 -19.72 -7.85
N GLY A 432 -12.16 -18.82 -7.29
CA GLY A 432 -10.92 -19.11 -6.60
C GLY A 432 -11.03 -20.02 -5.36
N GLY A 433 -12.26 -20.35 -4.94
CA GLY A 433 -12.49 -21.14 -3.73
C GLY A 433 -12.39 -20.34 -2.44
N TRP A 434 -12.38 -19.00 -2.50
CA TRP A 434 -12.15 -18.07 -1.39
C TRP A 434 -10.77 -18.28 -0.77
N PHE A 435 -9.72 -17.75 -1.43
CA PHE A 435 -8.32 -18.00 -1.05
C PHE A 435 -8.04 -17.64 0.42
N GLY A 436 -7.50 -18.61 1.18
CA GLY A 436 -7.21 -18.47 2.61
C GLY A 436 -8.41 -18.52 3.56
N TYR A 437 -9.63 -18.80 3.06
CA TYR A 437 -10.86 -18.70 3.85
C TYR A 437 -11.25 -20.02 4.52
N GLU A 438 -10.62 -20.35 5.65
CA GLU A 438 -10.84 -21.63 6.35
C GLU A 438 -11.85 -21.53 7.51
N ASN A 439 -13.07 -22.04 7.27
CA ASN A 439 -14.09 -22.25 8.30
C ASN A 439 -14.40 -21.00 9.16
N PRO A 440 -15.21 -20.10 8.57
CA PRO A 440 -16.62 -20.46 8.52
C PRO A 440 -17.23 -20.23 7.13
N GLU A 441 -17.97 -21.22 6.61
CA GLU A 441 -18.49 -21.27 5.22
C GLU A 441 -18.93 -19.91 4.63
N PRO A 442 -18.64 -19.63 3.34
CA PRO A 442 -19.05 -18.40 2.67
C PRO A 442 -20.54 -18.07 2.88
N LEU A 443 -20.81 -16.83 3.27
CA LEU A 443 -22.16 -16.29 3.46
C LEU A 443 -22.94 -16.26 2.14
N ILE A 444 -22.24 -16.12 1.01
CA ILE A 444 -22.78 -16.24 -0.34
C ILE A 444 -22.05 -17.37 -1.07
N PRO A 445 -22.69 -18.53 -1.29
CA PRO A 445 -22.14 -19.59 -2.14
C PRO A 445 -21.79 -19.10 -3.56
N PRO A 446 -20.69 -19.60 -4.19
CA PRO A 446 -20.22 -19.11 -5.49
C PRO A 446 -21.29 -19.09 -6.60
N GLU A 447 -22.16 -20.11 -6.64
CA GLU A 447 -23.23 -20.20 -7.65
C GLU A 447 -24.37 -19.19 -7.46
N LYS A 448 -24.31 -18.38 -6.39
CA LYS A 448 -25.17 -17.21 -6.16
C LYS A 448 -24.42 -15.90 -6.38
N VAL A 449 -23.11 -15.87 -6.16
CA VAL A 449 -22.26 -14.74 -6.58
C VAL A 449 -22.36 -14.59 -8.09
N GLN A 450 -22.05 -15.65 -8.86
CA GLN A 450 -22.15 -15.64 -10.33
C GLN A 450 -23.52 -15.14 -10.83
N LYS A 451 -24.62 -15.64 -10.25
CA LYS A 451 -25.99 -15.20 -10.64
C LYS A 451 -26.29 -13.75 -10.32
N LEU A 452 -25.69 -13.19 -9.27
CA LEU A 452 -25.81 -11.78 -8.93
C LEU A 452 -25.01 -10.92 -9.92
N THR A 453 -23.82 -11.38 -10.32
CA THR A 453 -22.95 -10.78 -11.33
C THR A 453 -23.59 -10.79 -12.72
N ASP A 454 -24.04 -11.95 -13.21
CA ASP A 454 -24.76 -12.09 -14.49
C ASP A 454 -26.06 -11.26 -14.51
N GLY A 455 -26.77 -11.23 -13.36
CA GLY A 455 -27.95 -10.39 -13.18
C GLY A 455 -27.63 -8.90 -13.24
N MET A 456 -26.49 -8.48 -12.70
CA MET A 456 -26.03 -7.10 -12.76
C MET A 456 -25.60 -6.73 -14.17
N GLY A 457 -24.80 -7.57 -14.85
CA GLY A 457 -24.38 -7.35 -16.24
C GLY A 457 -25.57 -7.20 -17.18
N LYS A 458 -26.56 -8.10 -17.06
CA LYS A 458 -27.84 -7.97 -17.80
C LYS A 458 -28.61 -6.72 -17.42
N THR A 459 -28.64 -6.31 -16.15
CA THR A 459 -29.30 -5.07 -15.74
C THR A 459 -28.62 -3.85 -16.38
N VAL A 460 -27.29 -3.77 -16.32
CA VAL A 460 -26.47 -2.69 -16.90
C VAL A 460 -26.76 -2.54 -18.39
N MET A 461 -26.58 -3.61 -19.16
CA MET A 461 -26.70 -3.58 -20.62
C MET A 461 -28.13 -3.31 -21.12
N ASN A 462 -29.16 -3.62 -20.31
CA ASN A 462 -30.56 -3.29 -20.63
C ASN A 462 -30.99 -1.89 -20.13
N ALA A 463 -30.32 -1.32 -19.12
CA ALA A 463 -30.74 -0.06 -18.48
C ALA A 463 -30.08 1.19 -19.10
N PHE A 464 -28.92 1.03 -19.74
CA PHE A 464 -28.17 2.14 -20.36
C PHE A 464 -27.70 1.74 -21.75
N SER A 465 -28.19 2.41 -22.81
CA SER A 465 -27.54 2.26 -24.12
C SER A 465 -26.19 2.98 -24.12
N PRO A 466 -25.23 2.61 -24.99
CA PRO A 466 -23.96 3.32 -25.12
C PRO A 466 -24.12 4.83 -25.30
N ALA A 467 -25.08 5.27 -26.11
CA ALA A 467 -25.42 6.69 -26.30
C ALA A 467 -25.99 7.35 -25.03
N ASP A 468 -26.74 6.64 -24.17
CA ASP A 468 -27.20 7.15 -22.87
C ASP A 468 -26.06 7.29 -21.85
N VAL A 469 -24.98 6.54 -22.02
CA VAL A 469 -23.74 6.68 -21.24
C VAL A 469 -22.93 7.88 -21.76
N ALA A 470 -22.64 7.90 -23.07
CA ALA A 470 -21.89 8.97 -23.75
C ALA A 470 -22.50 10.36 -23.51
N SER A 471 -23.83 10.49 -23.64
CA SER A 471 -24.56 11.75 -23.48
C SER A 471 -24.62 12.29 -22.04
N ARG A 472 -24.13 11.53 -21.05
CA ARG A 472 -23.93 12.01 -19.67
C ARG A 472 -22.50 12.50 -19.48
N SER A 473 -21.53 11.69 -19.87
CA SER A 473 -20.11 12.05 -20.04
C SER A 473 -19.37 10.90 -20.72
N THR A 474 -18.42 11.19 -21.60
CA THR A 474 -17.56 10.14 -22.19
C THR A 474 -16.62 9.50 -21.16
N ARG A 475 -16.38 10.13 -19.99
CA ARG A 475 -15.71 9.50 -18.84
C ARG A 475 -16.49 8.30 -18.28
N ASP A 476 -17.82 8.36 -18.31
CA ASP A 476 -18.68 7.23 -17.91
C ASP A 476 -18.55 6.06 -18.93
N LEU A 477 -18.22 6.32 -20.21
CA LEU A 477 -17.91 5.24 -21.18
C LEU A 477 -16.66 4.46 -20.76
N GLY A 478 -15.58 5.13 -20.38
CA GLY A 478 -14.34 4.49 -19.91
C GLY A 478 -14.57 3.62 -18.67
N THR A 479 -15.30 4.15 -17.69
CA THR A 479 -15.67 3.40 -16.48
C THR A 479 -16.58 2.20 -16.81
N MET A 480 -17.51 2.35 -17.76
CA MET A 480 -18.39 1.26 -18.20
C MET A 480 -17.63 0.18 -18.98
N LEU A 481 -16.73 0.56 -19.89
CA LEU A 481 -15.85 -0.35 -20.63
C LEU A 481 -14.99 -1.18 -19.67
N GLY A 482 -14.39 -0.55 -18.65
CA GLY A 482 -13.62 -1.26 -17.62
C GLY A 482 -14.45 -2.29 -16.83
N ALA A 483 -15.67 -1.92 -16.44
CA ALA A 483 -16.61 -2.82 -15.76
C ALA A 483 -17.10 -3.97 -16.65
N ILE A 484 -17.32 -3.72 -17.94
CA ILE A 484 -17.74 -4.73 -18.92
C ILE A 484 -16.57 -5.66 -19.29
N GLY A 485 -15.32 -5.17 -19.30
CA GLY A 485 -14.13 -6.02 -19.42
C GLY A 485 -13.97 -7.00 -18.26
N TRP A 486 -14.19 -6.51 -17.03
CA TRP A 486 -14.26 -7.37 -15.84
C TRP A 486 -15.43 -8.35 -15.86
N TYR A 487 -16.61 -7.93 -16.35
CA TYR A 487 -17.76 -8.82 -16.45
C TYR A 487 -17.61 -9.89 -17.54
N GLY A 488 -17.19 -9.53 -18.75
CA GLY A 488 -17.09 -10.47 -19.87
C GLY A 488 -16.03 -11.57 -19.65
N THR A 489 -14.97 -11.26 -18.90
CA THR A 489 -13.98 -12.26 -18.43
C THR A 489 -14.50 -13.17 -17.30
N HIS A 490 -15.62 -12.81 -16.67
CA HIS A 490 -16.23 -13.50 -15.52
C HIS A 490 -17.71 -13.88 -15.75
N ALA A 491 -18.15 -13.92 -17.00
CA ALA A 491 -19.53 -14.19 -17.37
C ALA A 491 -19.87 -15.67 -17.18
N GLY A 492 -21.11 -15.97 -16.76
CA GLY A 492 -21.51 -17.32 -16.37
C GLY A 492 -21.55 -18.36 -17.51
N ASP A 493 -21.55 -17.92 -18.77
CA ASP A 493 -21.47 -18.75 -19.98
C ASP A 493 -21.02 -17.95 -21.22
N ASP A 494 -20.68 -18.65 -22.30
CA ASP A 494 -20.20 -18.09 -23.58
C ASP A 494 -21.18 -17.11 -24.24
N GLN A 495 -22.50 -17.27 -24.03
CA GLN A 495 -23.49 -16.34 -24.57
C GLN A 495 -23.39 -15.01 -23.82
N LEU A 496 -23.22 -15.04 -22.50
CA LEU A 496 -23.09 -13.83 -21.68
C LEU A 496 -21.77 -13.09 -21.90
N ALA A 497 -20.69 -13.82 -22.17
CA ALA A 497 -19.44 -13.23 -22.64
C ALA A 497 -19.62 -12.56 -24.03
N SER A 498 -20.37 -13.19 -24.93
CA SER A 498 -20.68 -12.63 -26.26
C SER A 498 -21.56 -11.36 -26.16
N GLU A 499 -22.62 -11.39 -25.34
CA GLU A 499 -23.48 -10.22 -25.07
C GLU A 499 -22.65 -9.04 -24.48
N ALA A 500 -21.71 -9.34 -23.58
CA ALA A 500 -20.78 -8.34 -23.05
C ALA A 500 -19.83 -7.78 -24.13
N ALA A 501 -19.32 -8.62 -25.03
CA ALA A 501 -18.45 -8.20 -26.14
C ALA A 501 -19.19 -7.33 -27.17
N GLU A 502 -20.44 -7.66 -27.51
CA GLU A 502 -21.28 -6.82 -28.38
C GLU A 502 -21.53 -5.43 -27.76
N TYR A 503 -21.85 -5.38 -26.46
CA TYR A 503 -22.06 -4.12 -25.74
C TYR A 503 -20.76 -3.30 -25.59
N ALA A 504 -19.62 -3.95 -25.32
CA ALA A 504 -18.32 -3.29 -25.26
C ALA A 504 -17.92 -2.66 -26.60
N ASN A 505 -18.06 -3.39 -27.71
CA ASN A 505 -17.81 -2.82 -29.04
C ASN A 505 -18.74 -1.64 -29.37
N ALA A 506 -19.98 -1.67 -28.90
CA ALA A 506 -20.90 -0.53 -29.06
C ALA A 506 -20.52 0.69 -28.19
N LEU A 507 -19.91 0.48 -27.02
CA LEU A 507 -19.28 1.57 -26.23
C LEU A 507 -18.01 2.11 -26.92
N THR A 508 -17.16 1.24 -27.49
CA THR A 508 -16.00 1.67 -28.30
C THR A 508 -16.43 2.55 -29.48
N GLY A 509 -17.53 2.20 -30.17
CA GLY A 509 -18.08 3.03 -31.25
C GLY A 509 -18.56 4.42 -30.82
N GLU A 510 -19.05 4.58 -29.57
CA GLU A 510 -19.36 5.91 -29.02
C GLU A 510 -18.09 6.68 -28.63
N VAL A 511 -17.01 6.00 -28.21
CA VAL A 511 -15.69 6.63 -28.03
C VAL A 511 -15.15 7.14 -29.38
N GLU A 512 -15.16 6.30 -30.43
CA GLU A 512 -14.77 6.70 -31.79
C GLU A 512 -15.61 7.89 -32.32
N ALA A 513 -16.91 7.90 -32.05
CA ALA A 513 -17.81 8.97 -32.47
C ALA A 513 -17.51 10.34 -31.83
N ASN A 514 -16.79 10.37 -30.71
CA ASN A 514 -16.35 11.57 -29.98
C ASN A 514 -14.82 11.78 -30.05
N LEU A 515 -14.08 10.96 -30.81
CA LEU A 515 -12.62 11.02 -30.91
C LEU A 515 -12.17 12.04 -31.96
N ALA A 516 -11.49 13.10 -31.51
CA ALA A 516 -10.83 14.07 -32.37
C ALA A 516 -9.51 13.52 -32.94
N GLY A 517 -9.10 14.02 -34.11
CA GLY A 517 -7.93 13.54 -34.86
C GLY A 517 -6.55 13.81 -34.24
N ASN A 518 -6.50 14.29 -33.00
CA ASN A 518 -5.30 14.42 -32.15
C ASN A 518 -5.29 13.42 -30.97
N GLY A 519 -6.30 12.54 -30.87
CA GLY A 519 -6.47 11.58 -29.76
C GLY A 519 -7.38 12.06 -28.63
N MET A 520 -7.79 13.34 -28.59
CA MET A 520 -8.71 13.88 -27.59
C MET A 520 -10.13 13.32 -27.77
N VAL A 521 -10.75 12.80 -26.71
CA VAL A 521 -12.18 12.41 -26.71
C VAL A 521 -13.02 13.55 -26.12
N GLU A 522 -13.93 14.10 -26.92
CA GLU A 522 -14.84 15.16 -26.51
C GLU A 522 -15.91 14.67 -25.52
N GLY A 523 -16.65 15.60 -24.89
CA GLY A 523 -17.80 15.26 -24.02
C GLY A 523 -17.44 14.70 -22.64
N GLY A 524 -16.21 14.89 -22.17
CA GLY A 524 -15.67 14.37 -20.91
C GLY A 524 -16.15 15.08 -19.64
N THR A 525 -15.25 15.17 -18.66
CA THR A 525 -15.36 16.08 -17.50
C THR A 525 -14.45 17.30 -17.70
N GLU A 526 -14.56 18.30 -16.82
CA GLU A 526 -13.69 19.49 -16.85
C GLU A 526 -12.19 19.11 -16.84
N ASN A 527 -11.81 18.06 -16.11
CA ASN A 527 -10.49 17.44 -16.25
C ASN A 527 -10.48 16.46 -17.45
N GLN A 528 -9.80 16.87 -18.52
CA GLN A 528 -9.63 16.09 -19.75
C GLN A 528 -8.62 14.96 -19.56
N ALA A 529 -7.55 15.14 -18.78
CA ALA A 529 -6.57 14.07 -18.52
C ALA A 529 -7.22 12.86 -17.82
N ALA A 530 -8.10 13.12 -16.85
CA ALA A 530 -8.93 12.10 -16.22
C ALA A 530 -9.94 11.46 -17.19
N THR A 531 -10.52 12.23 -18.11
CA THR A 531 -11.39 11.68 -19.18
C THR A 531 -10.62 10.67 -20.04
N GLN A 532 -9.42 11.04 -20.49
CA GLN A 532 -8.58 10.18 -21.33
C GLN A 532 -8.07 8.95 -20.58
N GLY A 533 -7.66 9.10 -19.32
CA GLY A 533 -7.20 7.99 -18.48
C GLY A 533 -8.29 6.94 -18.27
N ALA A 534 -9.51 7.40 -17.96
CA ALA A 534 -10.70 6.54 -17.82
C ALA A 534 -10.98 5.74 -19.09
N ILE A 535 -10.97 6.42 -20.25
CA ILE A 535 -11.29 5.80 -21.56
C ILE A 535 -10.17 4.87 -22.02
N GLY A 536 -8.91 5.28 -21.90
CA GLY A 536 -7.76 4.48 -22.28
C GLY A 536 -7.63 3.19 -21.47
N GLN A 537 -7.82 3.26 -20.14
CA GLN A 537 -7.93 2.06 -19.31
C GLN A 537 -9.15 1.22 -19.71
N GLY A 538 -10.32 1.87 -19.88
CA GLY A 538 -11.57 1.20 -20.25
C GLY A 538 -11.43 0.34 -21.50
N LEU A 539 -10.93 0.90 -22.61
CA LEU A 539 -10.68 0.19 -23.87
C LEU A 539 -9.73 -1.00 -23.68
N LEU A 540 -8.63 -0.81 -22.94
CA LEU A 540 -7.61 -1.85 -22.72
C LEU A 540 -8.04 -2.92 -21.70
N TRP A 541 -9.05 -2.65 -20.87
CA TRP A 541 -9.67 -3.61 -19.97
C TRP A 541 -10.78 -4.38 -20.71
N ALA A 542 -11.57 -3.70 -21.54
CA ALA A 542 -12.59 -4.31 -22.39
C ALA A 542 -11.98 -5.27 -23.43
N SER A 543 -10.77 -4.98 -23.95
CA SER A 543 -10.04 -5.87 -24.88
C SER A 543 -9.56 -7.20 -24.31
N LYS A 544 -9.83 -7.49 -23.03
CA LYS A 544 -9.65 -8.82 -22.42
C LYS A 544 -10.85 -9.75 -22.66
N VAL A 545 -11.94 -9.23 -23.22
CA VAL A 545 -13.07 -10.02 -23.73
C VAL A 545 -12.84 -10.28 -25.22
N ASP A 546 -12.95 -11.53 -25.65
CA ASP A 546 -12.65 -11.93 -27.03
C ASP A 546 -13.50 -11.15 -28.05
N GLY A 547 -12.82 -10.51 -29.01
CA GLY A 547 -13.45 -9.77 -30.10
C GLY A 547 -13.85 -8.33 -29.80
N VAL A 548 -13.40 -7.73 -28.68
CA VAL A 548 -13.59 -6.30 -28.40
C VAL A 548 -12.48 -5.44 -29.00
N ASP A 549 -12.86 -4.44 -29.79
CA ASP A 549 -11.91 -3.46 -30.33
C ASP A 549 -11.46 -2.42 -29.30
N HIS A 550 -10.21 -1.99 -29.47
CA HIS A 550 -9.49 -1.06 -28.62
C HIS A 550 -8.47 -0.22 -29.43
N ALA A 551 -8.60 -0.13 -30.75
CA ALA A 551 -7.61 0.51 -31.62
C ALA A 551 -7.31 1.97 -31.22
N ALA A 552 -8.33 2.71 -30.79
CA ALA A 552 -8.21 4.09 -30.31
C ALA A 552 -7.38 4.27 -29.03
N ALA A 553 -7.14 3.21 -28.23
CA ALA A 553 -6.55 3.34 -26.90
C ALA A 553 -5.13 3.95 -26.89
N ALA A 554 -4.34 3.68 -27.94
CA ALA A 554 -3.00 4.23 -28.09
C ALA A 554 -3.05 5.76 -28.33
N ASP A 555 -3.95 6.24 -29.19
CA ASP A 555 -4.10 7.66 -29.50
C ASP A 555 -4.70 8.44 -28.30
N VAL A 556 -5.68 7.83 -27.60
CA VAL A 556 -6.29 8.40 -26.39
C VAL A 556 -5.25 8.61 -25.27
N LEU A 557 -4.44 7.59 -25.00
CA LEU A 557 -3.39 7.66 -23.97
C LEU A 557 -2.17 8.47 -24.44
N GLY A 558 -1.89 8.52 -25.75
CA GLY A 558 -0.90 9.41 -26.34
C GLY A 558 -1.24 10.88 -26.09
N TYR A 559 -2.46 11.31 -26.42
CA TYR A 559 -2.93 12.67 -26.16
C TYR A 559 -2.81 13.06 -24.67
N MET A 560 -3.25 12.16 -23.77
CA MET A 560 -3.11 12.36 -22.32
C MET A 560 -1.65 12.58 -21.90
N ARG A 561 -0.73 11.76 -22.41
CA ARG A 561 0.67 11.72 -21.97
C ARG A 561 1.58 12.72 -22.65
N GLU A 562 1.20 13.23 -23.82
CA GLU A 562 2.06 14.08 -24.66
C GLU A 562 1.48 15.49 -24.89
N SER A 563 0.15 15.67 -24.78
CA SER A 563 -0.51 16.98 -24.98
C SER A 563 -1.08 17.59 -23.69
N LEU A 564 -1.35 16.78 -22.66
CA LEU A 564 -1.82 17.23 -21.34
C LEU A 564 -0.79 17.04 -20.21
N TRP A 565 0.44 16.63 -20.53
CA TRP A 565 1.53 16.57 -19.54
C TRP A 565 2.25 17.91 -19.45
N ASP A 566 2.31 18.48 -18.25
CA ASP A 566 3.13 19.65 -17.94
C ASP A 566 4.43 19.18 -17.26
N GLU A 567 5.54 19.25 -18.00
CA GLU A 567 6.89 18.89 -17.55
C GLU A 567 7.43 19.81 -16.44
N GLU A 568 6.96 21.07 -16.35
CA GLU A 568 7.43 22.06 -15.39
C GLU A 568 6.68 21.93 -14.05
N ALA A 569 5.36 21.71 -14.11
CA ALA A 569 4.56 21.31 -12.96
C ALA A 569 4.87 19.87 -12.49
N GLY A 570 5.23 18.99 -13.44
CA GLY A 570 5.34 17.54 -13.25
C GLY A 570 4.00 16.87 -12.96
N THR A 571 2.92 17.34 -13.59
CA THR A 571 1.56 16.79 -13.43
C THR A 571 0.74 16.95 -14.71
N PHE A 572 -0.51 16.48 -14.70
CA PHE A 572 -1.40 16.60 -15.85
C PHE A 572 -2.26 17.85 -15.77
N ALA A 573 -2.30 18.59 -16.89
CA ALA A 573 -3.18 19.72 -17.08
C ALA A 573 -4.66 19.30 -17.10
N THR A 574 -5.52 20.14 -16.53
CA THR A 574 -6.98 19.98 -16.64
C THR A 574 -7.44 20.04 -18.11
N GLY A 575 -6.83 20.92 -18.92
CA GLY A 575 -6.96 21.00 -20.37
C GLY A 575 -5.82 21.78 -21.03
N GLU A 576 -5.71 21.72 -22.36
CA GLU A 576 -4.66 22.43 -23.11
C GLU A 576 -4.68 23.94 -22.87
N GLY A 577 -3.64 24.46 -22.21
CA GLY A 577 -3.46 25.88 -21.96
C GLY A 577 -4.21 26.45 -20.75
N ASP A 578 -4.78 25.60 -19.90
CA ASP A 578 -5.29 26.02 -18.59
C ASP A 578 -4.15 26.55 -17.70
N SER A 579 -4.47 27.52 -16.84
CA SER A 579 -3.54 28.09 -15.85
C SER A 579 -3.70 27.51 -14.44
N THR A 580 -4.62 26.57 -14.27
CA THR A 580 -5.03 26.05 -12.96
C THR A 580 -5.45 24.60 -13.09
N TYR A 581 -4.72 23.68 -12.47
CA TYR A 581 -4.96 22.25 -12.61
C TYR A 581 -5.67 21.71 -11.39
N ARG A 582 -6.98 21.51 -11.51
CA ARG A 582 -7.80 20.91 -10.46
C ARG A 582 -7.85 19.39 -10.64
N ILE A 583 -7.47 18.68 -9.59
CA ILE A 583 -7.38 17.22 -9.57
C ILE A 583 -8.12 16.72 -8.31
N THR A 584 -9.28 16.11 -8.51
CA THR A 584 -9.98 15.35 -7.46
C THR A 584 -9.29 14.02 -7.20
N ALA A 585 -9.64 13.36 -6.08
CA ALA A 585 -9.24 11.97 -5.86
C ALA A 585 -9.69 11.06 -7.02
N ARG A 586 -10.90 11.29 -7.58
CA ARG A 586 -11.37 10.50 -8.73
C ARG A 586 -10.61 10.80 -10.02
N ASP A 587 -10.18 12.04 -10.25
CA ASP A 587 -9.35 12.43 -11.41
C ASP A 587 -7.97 11.77 -11.36
N ALA A 588 -7.31 11.82 -10.21
CA ALA A 588 -6.03 11.13 -10.01
C ALA A 588 -6.16 9.61 -10.19
N GLY A 589 -7.28 9.02 -9.78
CA GLY A 589 -7.57 7.60 -10.02
C GLY A 589 -7.64 7.27 -11.51
N ASP A 590 -8.36 8.04 -12.31
CA ASP A 590 -8.46 7.81 -13.75
C ASP A 590 -7.09 8.00 -14.45
N ILE A 591 -6.29 8.98 -14.02
CA ILE A 591 -4.93 9.22 -14.51
C ILE A 591 -4.00 8.03 -14.18
N THR A 592 -3.97 7.58 -12.92
CA THR A 592 -3.20 6.39 -12.49
C THR A 592 -3.66 5.14 -13.24
N GLY A 593 -4.97 4.96 -13.46
CA GLY A 593 -5.53 3.85 -14.23
C GLY A 593 -5.08 3.85 -15.70
N GLY A 594 -5.10 5.02 -16.34
CA GLY A 594 -4.62 5.20 -17.72
C GLY A 594 -3.11 4.94 -17.87
N LEU A 595 -2.30 5.45 -16.95
CA LEU A 595 -0.86 5.19 -16.91
C LEU A 595 -0.57 3.70 -16.66
N ASN A 596 -1.23 3.09 -15.67
CA ASN A 596 -1.09 1.66 -15.41
C ASN A 596 -1.45 0.80 -16.64
N ALA A 597 -2.49 1.20 -17.41
CA ALA A 597 -2.86 0.52 -18.65
C ALA A 597 -1.83 0.72 -19.78
N ALA A 598 -1.25 1.91 -19.90
CA ALA A 598 -0.19 2.20 -20.87
C ALA A 598 1.08 1.36 -20.64
N ASP A 599 1.49 1.18 -19.38
CA ASP A 599 2.63 0.31 -19.02
C ASP A 599 2.26 -1.18 -19.10
N ALA A 600 1.18 -1.61 -18.42
CA ALA A 600 0.87 -3.04 -18.25
C ALA A 600 0.23 -3.73 -19.47
N VAL A 601 -0.33 -2.98 -20.44
CA VAL A 601 -0.97 -3.56 -21.63
C VAL A 601 -0.32 -3.10 -22.95
N LEU A 602 0.06 -1.83 -23.07
CA LEU A 602 0.72 -1.32 -24.28
C LEU A 602 2.26 -1.38 -24.23
N GLY A 603 2.86 -1.47 -23.05
CA GLY A 603 4.32 -1.47 -22.88
C GLY A 603 4.97 -0.14 -23.26
N THR A 604 4.26 0.98 -23.07
CA THR A 604 4.69 2.29 -23.58
C THR A 604 5.85 2.87 -22.77
N ASN A 605 6.88 3.37 -23.46
CA ASN A 605 8.05 3.99 -22.84
C ASN A 605 7.72 5.29 -22.09
N GLY A 606 8.50 5.59 -21.05
CA GLY A 606 8.39 6.85 -20.28
C GLY A 606 7.20 6.90 -19.30
N VAL A 607 6.39 5.83 -19.20
CA VAL A 607 5.19 5.82 -18.33
C VAL A 607 5.57 5.78 -16.85
N LYS A 608 6.69 5.15 -16.50
CA LYS A 608 7.09 4.90 -15.11
C LYS A 608 7.66 6.15 -14.46
N GLU A 609 8.49 6.84 -15.22
CA GLU A 609 9.09 8.13 -14.91
C GLU A 609 7.99 9.19 -14.76
N GLN A 610 7.07 9.25 -15.73
CA GLN A 610 5.91 10.14 -15.70
C GLN A 610 4.96 9.83 -14.53
N PHE A 611 4.70 8.56 -14.22
CA PHE A 611 3.92 8.17 -13.03
C PHE A 611 4.62 8.59 -11.72
N ALA A 612 5.93 8.37 -11.60
CA ALA A 612 6.68 8.76 -10.41
C ALA A 612 6.63 10.27 -10.17
N THR A 613 6.89 11.07 -11.21
CA THR A 613 6.79 12.52 -11.16
C THR A 613 5.36 12.97 -10.83
N PHE A 614 4.35 12.42 -11.51
CA PHE A 614 2.93 12.72 -11.25
C PHE A 614 2.53 12.44 -9.80
N PHE A 615 2.94 11.27 -9.29
CA PHE A 615 2.61 10.84 -7.94
C PHE A 615 3.26 11.78 -6.91
N ASP A 616 4.56 12.03 -7.01
CA ASP A 616 5.26 12.91 -6.08
C ASP A 616 4.71 14.35 -6.10
N ARG A 617 4.54 14.93 -7.29
CA ARG A 617 4.03 16.30 -7.43
C ARG A 617 2.59 16.46 -6.96
N THR A 618 1.73 15.47 -7.19
CA THR A 618 0.28 15.59 -6.92
C THR A 618 -0.12 15.03 -5.56
N PHE A 619 0.44 13.89 -5.16
CA PHE A 619 0.09 13.20 -3.91
C PHE A 619 0.92 13.72 -2.75
N ASN A 620 2.22 13.92 -2.93
CA ASN A 620 3.15 14.30 -1.85
C ASN A 620 3.24 15.84 -1.74
N ARG A 621 3.81 16.52 -2.75
CA ARG A 621 3.91 18.00 -2.80
C ARG A 621 2.52 18.64 -2.80
N GLY A 622 1.63 18.16 -3.66
CA GLY A 622 0.24 18.63 -3.78
C GLY A 622 -0.66 18.27 -2.59
N ARG A 623 -0.25 17.27 -1.79
CA ARG A 623 -0.99 16.73 -0.64
C ARG A 623 -2.37 16.16 -1.00
N LEU A 624 -2.50 15.49 -2.15
CA LEU A 624 -3.71 14.70 -2.41
C LEU A 624 -3.83 13.58 -1.36
N GLN A 625 -2.73 12.93 -0.97
CA GLN A 625 -2.66 12.22 0.30
C GLN A 625 -2.33 13.24 1.41
N ARG A 626 -3.10 13.23 2.51
CA ARG A 626 -2.93 14.26 3.55
C ARG A 626 -1.89 13.95 4.64
N ALA A 627 -1.55 12.68 4.81
CA ALA A 627 -0.65 12.18 5.85
C ALA A 627 -0.14 10.75 5.53
N GLU A 628 1.05 10.44 6.01
CA GLU A 628 1.67 9.10 5.98
C GLU A 628 1.37 8.32 7.27
N ARG A 629 1.94 7.11 7.40
CA ARG A 629 2.18 6.43 8.68
C ARG A 629 3.64 5.94 8.70
N PRO A 630 4.24 5.65 9.87
CA PRO A 630 5.67 5.32 9.95
C PRO A 630 6.18 4.24 8.97
N PRO A 631 5.41 3.19 8.60
CA PRO A 631 5.88 2.18 7.63
C PRO A 631 6.05 2.65 6.17
N SER A 632 5.56 3.84 5.81
CA SER A 632 5.78 4.47 4.48
C SER A 632 6.52 5.80 4.58
N ARG A 633 7.10 6.11 5.73
CA ARG A 633 7.70 7.43 5.98
C ARG A 633 9.19 7.39 5.72
N ASP A 634 9.62 8.14 4.70
CA ASP A 634 11.01 8.56 4.56
C ASP A 634 11.14 10.02 5.01
N GLU A 635 12.00 10.32 5.98
CA GLU A 635 12.24 11.71 6.42
C GLU A 635 13.31 12.44 5.58
N GLY A 636 13.94 11.74 4.62
CA GLY A 636 14.84 12.28 3.61
C GLY A 636 14.18 12.62 2.27
N ALA A 637 12.88 12.38 2.10
CA ALA A 637 12.14 12.70 0.88
C ALA A 637 11.79 14.20 0.78
N GLU A 638 11.84 14.77 -0.44
CA GLU A 638 11.63 16.21 -0.68
C GLU A 638 10.26 16.71 -0.18
N PHE A 639 9.23 15.87 -0.24
CA PHE A 639 7.84 16.22 0.09
C PHE A 639 7.18 15.33 1.14
N THR A 640 7.98 14.81 2.09
CA THR A 640 7.49 14.03 3.24
C THR A 640 6.22 14.63 3.87
N LEU A 641 5.11 13.90 3.87
CA LEU A 641 3.84 14.32 4.43
C LEU A 641 3.90 14.36 5.98
N PRO A 642 2.94 14.98 6.68
CA PRO A 642 2.88 14.87 8.14
C PRO A 642 2.44 13.47 8.59
N LEU A 643 2.84 13.09 9.81
CA LEU A 643 2.18 11.97 10.52
C LEU A 643 0.74 12.36 10.93
N PRO A 644 -0.18 11.40 11.16
CA PRO A 644 -1.60 11.68 11.33
C PRO A 644 -1.95 12.68 12.47
N PRO A 645 -1.31 12.63 13.67
CA PRO A 645 -1.52 13.63 14.72
C PRO A 645 -1.02 15.03 14.35
N ALA A 646 -0.03 15.12 13.44
CA ALA A 646 0.59 16.37 12.97
C ALA A 646 -0.08 16.93 11.70
N ALA A 647 -1.05 16.22 11.11
CA ALA A 647 -1.72 16.61 9.86
C ALA A 647 -2.65 17.84 9.99
N GLY A 648 -2.79 18.40 11.19
CA GLY A 648 -3.62 19.57 11.50
C GLY A 648 -5.02 19.21 12.01
N GLY A 649 -5.64 20.14 12.73
CA GLY A 649 -6.80 19.88 13.60
C GLY A 649 -6.41 19.83 15.08
N GLU A 650 -7.37 19.73 15.99
CA GLU A 650 -7.10 19.66 17.44
C GLU A 650 -6.35 18.37 17.83
N PHE A 651 -6.65 17.26 17.16
CA PHE A 651 -6.08 15.94 17.42
C PHE A 651 -5.45 15.28 16.17
N GLY A 652 -5.32 16.04 15.08
CA GLY A 652 -4.88 15.54 13.77
C GLY A 652 -6.00 15.00 12.86
N GLN A 653 -5.61 14.35 11.77
CA GLN A 653 -6.48 13.77 10.75
C GLN A 653 -5.99 12.39 10.33
N ALA A 654 -6.87 11.56 9.78
CA ALA A 654 -6.50 10.26 9.25
C ALA A 654 -5.66 10.34 7.96
N ALA A 655 -4.78 9.36 7.75
CA ALA A 655 -4.01 9.17 6.51
C ALA A 655 -4.93 8.70 5.36
N VAL A 656 -5.66 9.64 4.76
CA VAL A 656 -6.59 9.41 3.64
C VAL A 656 -6.52 10.54 2.62
N TYR A 657 -7.01 10.30 1.41
CA TYR A 657 -7.03 11.30 0.36
C TYR A 657 -7.89 12.53 0.72
N ASN A 658 -7.44 13.70 0.30
CA ASN A 658 -8.23 14.92 0.19
C ASN A 658 -9.20 14.81 -1.00
N GLY A 659 -10.32 15.54 -0.96
CA GLY A 659 -11.30 15.51 -2.04
C GLY A 659 -10.75 16.11 -3.33
N ALA A 660 -9.99 17.21 -3.22
CA ALA A 660 -9.33 17.84 -4.37
C ALA A 660 -8.09 18.64 -3.98
N VAL A 661 -7.11 18.63 -4.87
CA VAL A 661 -5.94 19.52 -4.89
C VAL A 661 -5.95 20.38 -6.15
N GLU A 662 -5.22 21.48 -6.12
CA GLU A 662 -5.22 22.48 -7.18
C GLU A 662 -3.83 23.12 -7.31
N TYR A 663 -3.27 23.12 -8.53
CA TYR A 663 -1.99 23.76 -8.87
C TYR A 663 -2.24 25.04 -9.68
N ASP A 664 -1.59 26.15 -9.32
CA ASP A 664 -1.61 27.41 -10.08
C ASP A 664 -0.29 27.55 -10.88
N THR A 665 -0.38 27.57 -12.21
CA THR A 665 0.80 27.58 -13.09
C THR A 665 1.50 28.94 -13.16
N ALA A 666 0.86 30.01 -12.69
CA ALA A 666 1.44 31.35 -12.62
C ALA A 666 2.07 31.66 -11.26
N ALA A 667 1.75 30.87 -10.23
CA ALA A 667 2.35 30.93 -8.89
C ALA A 667 3.36 29.79 -8.60
N GLU A 668 3.32 28.69 -9.36
CA GLU A 668 4.07 27.44 -9.11
C GLU A 668 3.69 26.76 -7.76
N GLU A 669 2.53 27.14 -7.21
CA GLU A 669 2.03 26.74 -5.88
C GLU A 669 0.92 25.69 -5.97
N TRP A 670 0.98 24.72 -5.05
CA TRP A 670 -0.09 23.74 -4.82
C TRP A 670 -0.95 24.14 -3.62
N SER A 671 -2.25 23.88 -3.70
CA SER A 671 -3.18 24.05 -2.58
C SER A 671 -4.16 22.88 -2.45
N VAL A 672 -4.54 22.58 -1.19
CA VAL A 672 -5.64 21.63 -0.92
C VAL A 672 -6.96 22.39 -1.03
N ALA A 673 -7.67 22.19 -2.13
CA ALA A 673 -8.90 22.90 -2.47
C ALA A 673 -10.15 22.26 -1.85
N ASP A 674 -10.15 20.95 -1.57
CA ASP A 674 -11.17 20.29 -0.74
C ASP A 674 -10.54 19.27 0.23
N ARG A 675 -10.98 19.32 1.49
CA ARG A 675 -10.50 18.49 2.61
C ARG A 675 -11.46 17.36 2.99
N ARG A 676 -12.68 17.35 2.47
CA ARG A 676 -13.65 16.25 2.67
C ARG A 676 -13.05 14.92 2.24
N PHE A 677 -13.53 13.83 2.83
CA PHE A 677 -13.26 12.49 2.34
C PHE A 677 -14.47 12.01 1.53
N TYR A 678 -14.29 11.80 0.22
CA TYR A 678 -15.30 11.23 -0.66
C TYR A 678 -15.05 9.73 -0.86
N THR A 679 -15.94 8.89 -0.32
CA THR A 679 -15.71 7.45 -0.20
C THR A 679 -15.70 6.74 -1.56
N GLU A 680 -16.53 7.16 -2.52
CA GLU A 680 -16.48 6.64 -3.88
C GLU A 680 -15.13 6.94 -4.55
N GLU A 681 -14.69 8.19 -4.46
CA GLU A 681 -13.49 8.67 -5.15
C GLU A 681 -12.20 8.11 -4.56
N ALA A 682 -12.05 8.20 -3.23
CA ALA A 682 -10.85 7.77 -2.53
C ALA A 682 -10.65 6.24 -2.58
N LEU A 683 -11.74 5.46 -2.59
CA LEU A 683 -11.64 3.99 -2.71
C LEU A 683 -11.52 3.55 -4.18
N TYR A 684 -12.00 4.33 -5.14
CA TYR A 684 -11.68 4.12 -6.55
C TYR A 684 -10.19 4.36 -6.83
N LEU A 685 -9.64 5.52 -6.44
CA LEU A 685 -8.21 5.83 -6.54
C LEU A 685 -7.36 4.74 -5.88
N ALA A 686 -7.68 4.37 -4.63
CA ALA A 686 -7.01 3.30 -3.93
C ALA A 686 -7.00 1.95 -4.71
N ASN A 687 -8.02 1.67 -5.55
CA ASN A 687 -8.02 0.47 -6.41
C ASN A 687 -6.98 0.56 -7.52
N GLN A 688 -6.83 1.70 -8.17
CA GLN A 688 -5.78 1.94 -9.14
C GLN A 688 -4.39 1.88 -8.49
N ASP A 689 -4.27 2.45 -7.29
CA ASP A 689 -3.01 2.51 -6.55
C ASP A 689 -2.43 1.13 -6.21
N ILE A 690 -3.22 0.18 -5.72
CA ILE A 690 -2.69 -1.17 -5.44
C ILE A 690 -2.39 -1.95 -6.73
N TRP A 691 -3.05 -1.61 -7.84
CA TRP A 691 -2.84 -2.26 -9.13
C TRP A 691 -1.56 -1.79 -9.83
N ILE A 692 -1.07 -0.59 -9.54
CA ILE A 692 0.28 -0.13 -9.94
C ILE A 692 1.33 -0.32 -8.85
N GLY A 693 0.92 -0.45 -7.58
CA GLY A 693 1.79 -0.53 -6.41
C GLY A 693 2.53 -1.85 -6.23
N SER A 694 3.62 -1.80 -5.45
CA SER A 694 4.55 -2.91 -5.23
C SER A 694 5.07 -3.00 -3.80
N TRP A 695 5.27 -4.23 -3.30
CA TRP A 695 5.93 -4.52 -2.02
C TRP A 695 7.09 -5.50 -2.24
N GLY A 696 8.28 -5.20 -1.73
CA GLY A 696 9.47 -6.06 -1.88
C GLY A 696 9.82 -6.36 -3.35
N GLY A 697 9.61 -5.39 -4.26
CA GLY A 697 9.77 -5.56 -5.71
C GLY A 697 8.63 -6.34 -6.41
N GLN A 698 7.63 -6.84 -5.68
CA GLN A 698 6.50 -7.58 -6.23
C GLN A 698 5.26 -6.70 -6.36
N PHE A 699 4.72 -6.60 -7.58
CA PHE A 699 3.45 -5.94 -7.86
C PHE A 699 2.26 -6.79 -7.43
N TYR A 700 1.11 -6.14 -7.22
CA TYR A 700 -0.16 -6.87 -7.21
C TYR A 700 -0.32 -7.69 -8.52
N GLN A 701 -0.43 -9.01 -8.38
CA GLN A 701 -0.47 -9.94 -9.51
C GLN A 701 -1.61 -9.60 -10.48
N GLY A 702 -1.27 -9.38 -11.75
CA GLY A 702 -2.21 -9.03 -12.81
C GLY A 702 -2.46 -7.52 -12.95
N ARG A 703 -2.02 -6.69 -11.99
CA ARG A 703 -2.07 -5.21 -12.06
C ARG A 703 -3.43 -4.64 -12.45
N GLY A 704 -4.51 -5.29 -11.99
CA GLY A 704 -5.89 -4.87 -12.23
C GLY A 704 -6.47 -5.26 -13.60
N VAL A 705 -5.69 -5.90 -14.47
CA VAL A 705 -6.11 -6.29 -15.83
C VAL A 705 -7.09 -7.46 -15.78
N PRO A 706 -8.30 -7.37 -16.35
CA PRO A 706 -9.30 -8.44 -16.30
C PRO A 706 -8.77 -9.79 -16.79
N GLY A 707 -9.19 -10.89 -16.15
CA GLY A 707 -8.77 -12.25 -16.49
C GLY A 707 -7.35 -12.64 -16.01
N THR A 708 -6.66 -11.78 -15.25
CA THR A 708 -5.27 -12.02 -14.79
C THR A 708 -5.05 -11.96 -13.28
N ASN A 709 -6.02 -11.46 -12.50
CA ASN A 709 -5.92 -11.29 -11.04
C ASN A 709 -6.69 -12.41 -10.28
N ASP A 710 -6.92 -13.53 -10.95
CA ASP A 710 -8.00 -14.47 -10.61
C ASP A 710 -7.49 -15.78 -10.01
N THR A 711 -6.16 -15.95 -9.95
CA THR A 711 -5.47 -17.04 -9.25
C THR A 711 -4.20 -16.51 -8.56
N PRO A 712 -4.28 -16.14 -7.27
CA PRO A 712 -3.17 -16.29 -6.34
C PRO A 712 -2.51 -17.67 -6.48
N LYS A 713 -1.19 -17.73 -6.26
CA LYS A 713 -0.36 -18.91 -6.55
C LYS A 713 -0.32 -19.96 -5.44
#